data_AF-A0A4P7GIY6-F1
#
_entry.id   AF-A0A4P7GIY6-F1
#
_cell.length_a   1.000
_cell.length_b   1.000
_cell.length_c   1.000
_cell.angle_alpha   90.00
_cell.angle_beta   90.00
_cell.angle_gamma   90.00
#
_symmetry.space_group_name_H-M   'P 1'
#
loop_
_entity.id
_entity.type
_entity.pdbx_description
1 polymer ?
#
loop_
_entity_poly.entity_id
_entity_poly.type
_entity_poly.pdbx_seq_one_letter_code
_entity_poly.pdbx_strand_id
1 'polypeptide(L)'
;MPAIIDKILRIGEGKIIRQLESIAQAVNAIEDDFVAMTDDELRGMTDEFRRRLADGETLDEVMPEAFATVREAAKRVLGLRPFDVQLMGAAALHLGNIAEMKTGEGKTLVAVLPSYLNALEGKGVHVVTVNDYLAQFQSEQMGRVHHFLGLSVGVILPSMKPDERREAYACDITYGTNNELGFDYLRDNMASALDDCVQRGHNFAVVDEVDSILIDEARTPLIISGPTQDEVRWYGEFAKIAATLVKDTDYEVDEKKRTISVLEPGITKVEDHLGIDNLYDSVNTPLISFMNNSIKAKELFRNDKEYVVMNGEVLIVDEHTGRILSGRRYNDGLHQAIEAKEGVTVREEYQTLATITLQNYFRLYDKLSGMTGTAMTEASEFDKIYGLGVVPIPTNKPMVRMDQADLVYRTEEAKYDAVVEDIVERHEKGQPVLVGTVSVEKSEHLSQKLRKRGVAHTVLNAKQHADEAKVVALAGHKGAVTVATNMAGRGTDIMLGGSVDFLADADLRKQGLDPVESPEEYDAAWPAAVERIKAQVAAEHDQVKDLGGLYVVGTERHESRRIDNQLRGRSGRQGDPGESRFYLSLEDELMRLFKSDWVDRILQVMRIPDDVPIENKRVTNAIANAQGQVESQNFESRKNVLKYDDVMSRQREVIYGERREVLEGADLESQVRGFLDDVVAEYVATTTQDLPEEWELDALWSALGQLYPLSVSETTYVEQHGGREGLSREKLVEDLQADAQAAYDRRTAQVGEEVMRELERRVVLSVLDRKWREHLYEMDYLREGIYLRAYSQRDPLVEYQREGFDMFTAMMNGIKEEAVGFLFNLEVTVEEEPGDDVEGEVVEAVEPMRQPVPTAEEAREAPQIRARGLEAPSRPQKLTYAGPQEGVAEFGSDEVDVRSEQADADDPYAGIGRNAECPCGSGKKYKKCHGAPGGPTGLTARANG
;
A
#
# COMPACT_ATOMS: atom_id res chain seq x y z
N MET A 1 37.51 -14.81 22.10
CA MET A 1 37.23 -13.36 22.20
C MET A 1 35.87 -12.87 21.66
N PRO A 2 35.06 -13.59 20.86
CA PRO A 2 33.75 -13.07 20.41
C PRO A 2 32.66 -13.03 21.50
N ALA A 3 32.61 -14.05 22.36
CA ALA A 3 31.50 -14.22 23.33
C ALA A 3 31.39 -13.12 24.40
N ILE A 4 32.46 -12.35 24.65
CA ILE A 4 32.46 -11.26 25.64
C ILE A 4 31.93 -9.97 25.01
N ILE A 5 32.25 -9.70 23.75
CA ILE A 5 31.72 -8.55 22.99
C ILE A 5 30.24 -8.77 22.67
N ASP A 6 29.85 -9.99 22.31
CA ASP A 6 28.46 -10.38 22.11
C ASP A 6 27.65 -10.23 23.41
N LYS A 7 28.22 -10.61 24.57
CA LYS A 7 27.59 -10.36 25.89
C LYS A 7 27.46 -8.88 26.24
N ILE A 8 28.34 -8.02 25.75
CA ILE A 8 28.35 -6.58 26.02
C ILE A 8 27.34 -5.84 25.12
N LEU A 9 27.19 -6.26 23.85
CA LEU A 9 26.14 -5.79 22.96
C LEU A 9 24.74 -6.21 23.45
N ARG A 10 24.62 -7.39 24.08
CA ARG A 10 23.36 -7.94 24.61
C ARG A 10 22.99 -7.53 26.05
N ILE A 11 23.65 -6.52 26.63
CA ILE A 11 23.40 -6.11 28.04
C ILE A 11 21.94 -5.67 28.27
N GLY A 12 21.23 -5.21 27.24
CA GLY A 12 19.78 -4.90 27.29
C GLY A 12 18.88 -6.12 27.02
N GLU A 13 19.22 -6.96 26.03
CA GLU A 13 18.42 -8.12 25.60
C GLU A 13 18.20 -9.15 26.73
N GLY A 14 19.21 -9.37 27.57
CA GLY A 14 19.09 -10.29 28.71
C GLY A 14 18.10 -9.81 29.78
N LYS A 15 17.79 -8.51 29.85
CA LYS A 15 16.81 -7.96 30.79
C LYS A 15 15.38 -8.16 30.27
N ILE A 16 15.14 -7.86 28.99
CA ILE A 16 13.81 -8.03 28.38
C ILE A 16 13.42 -9.51 28.34
N ILE A 17 14.34 -10.42 27.98
CA ILE A 17 14.05 -11.87 27.99
C ILE A 17 13.63 -12.35 29.38
N ARG A 18 14.30 -11.91 30.46
CA ARG A 18 13.89 -12.28 31.84
C ARG A 18 12.53 -11.71 32.23
N GLN A 19 12.20 -10.52 31.75
CA GLN A 19 10.87 -9.95 31.96
C GLN A 19 9.81 -10.79 31.25
N LEU A 20 10.04 -11.18 29.99
CA LEU A 20 9.14 -12.05 29.22
C LEU A 20 9.00 -13.44 29.87
N GLU A 21 10.10 -14.02 30.36
CA GLU A 21 10.08 -15.28 31.13
C GLU A 21 9.23 -15.14 32.41
N SER A 22 9.35 -14.00 33.12
CA SER A 22 8.54 -13.74 34.32
C SER A 22 7.05 -13.63 33.98
N ILE A 23 6.68 -13.02 32.86
CA ILE A 23 5.29 -12.94 32.39
C ILE A 23 4.77 -14.34 32.06
N ALA A 24 5.53 -15.14 31.31
CA ALA A 24 5.14 -16.52 31.00
C ALA A 24 4.96 -17.36 32.28
N GLN A 25 5.82 -17.17 33.29
CA GLN A 25 5.68 -17.82 34.59
C GLN A 25 4.42 -17.36 35.35
N ALA A 26 4.08 -16.07 35.30
CA ALA A 26 2.87 -15.54 35.92
C ALA A 26 1.61 -16.16 35.29
N VAL A 27 1.56 -16.24 33.95
CA VAL A 27 0.47 -16.90 33.21
C VAL A 27 0.37 -18.39 33.58
N ASN A 28 1.50 -19.09 33.65
CA ASN A 28 1.54 -20.50 34.05
C ASN A 28 1.04 -20.72 35.50
N ALA A 29 1.31 -19.77 36.40
CA ALA A 29 0.95 -19.91 37.82
C ALA A 29 -0.56 -19.84 38.08
N ILE A 30 -1.31 -19.19 37.20
CA ILE A 30 -2.77 -19.01 37.30
C ILE A 30 -3.56 -19.91 36.32
N GLU A 31 -2.87 -20.72 35.49
CA GLU A 31 -3.51 -21.51 34.43
C GLU A 31 -4.64 -22.43 34.94
N ASP A 32 -4.44 -23.07 36.09
CA ASP A 32 -5.42 -24.02 36.66
C ASP A 32 -6.78 -23.36 36.96
N ASP A 33 -6.79 -22.06 37.30
CA ASP A 33 -8.02 -21.31 37.56
C ASP A 33 -8.86 -21.16 36.29
N PHE A 34 -8.22 -20.92 35.14
CA PHE A 34 -8.89 -20.79 33.83
C PHE A 34 -9.27 -22.14 33.25
N VAL A 35 -8.48 -23.19 33.48
CA VAL A 35 -8.84 -24.57 33.10
C VAL A 35 -10.12 -25.02 33.80
N ALA A 36 -10.34 -24.58 35.04
CA ALA A 36 -11.54 -24.93 35.81
C ALA A 36 -12.81 -24.19 35.35
N MET A 37 -12.68 -23.07 34.62
CA MET A 37 -13.82 -22.29 34.13
C MET A 37 -14.63 -23.05 33.07
N THR A 38 -15.94 -22.85 33.09
CA THR A 38 -16.83 -23.21 31.98
C THR A 38 -16.60 -22.31 30.76
N ASP A 39 -17.11 -22.70 29.60
CA ASP A 39 -16.98 -21.87 28.39
C ASP A 39 -17.65 -20.49 28.54
N ASP A 40 -18.78 -20.43 29.26
CA ASP A 40 -19.49 -19.17 29.54
C ASP A 40 -18.70 -18.27 30.50
N GLU A 41 -18.07 -18.85 31.53
CA GLU A 41 -17.19 -18.10 32.45
C GLU A 41 -15.95 -17.58 31.73
N LEU A 42 -15.33 -18.40 30.88
CA LEU A 42 -14.13 -18.03 30.12
C LEU A 42 -14.43 -16.91 29.12
N ARG A 43 -15.60 -16.96 28.46
CA ARG A 43 -16.08 -15.86 27.62
C ARG A 43 -16.40 -14.60 28.42
N GLY A 44 -16.99 -14.76 29.61
CA GLY A 44 -17.32 -13.66 30.53
C GLY A 44 -16.11 -12.85 31.01
N MET A 45 -14.91 -13.43 30.96
CA MET A 45 -13.66 -12.72 31.27
C MET A 45 -13.44 -11.48 30.38
N THR A 46 -13.89 -11.51 29.12
CA THR A 46 -13.75 -10.35 28.22
C THR A 46 -14.48 -9.12 28.75
N ASP A 47 -15.72 -9.29 29.23
CA ASP A 47 -16.50 -8.19 29.81
C ASP A 47 -15.90 -7.74 31.16
N GLU A 48 -15.37 -8.68 31.94
CA GLU A 48 -14.67 -8.37 33.18
C GLU A 48 -13.41 -7.53 32.95
N PHE A 49 -12.58 -7.88 31.97
CA PHE A 49 -11.38 -7.11 31.64
C PHE A 49 -11.73 -5.73 31.09
N ARG A 50 -12.74 -5.63 30.20
CA ARG A 50 -13.22 -4.32 29.70
C ARG A 50 -13.68 -3.42 30.84
N ARG A 51 -14.39 -3.96 31.84
CA ARG A 51 -14.77 -3.22 33.04
C ARG A 51 -13.56 -2.80 33.88
N ARG A 52 -12.59 -3.70 34.13
CA ARG A 52 -11.36 -3.38 34.88
C ARG A 52 -10.55 -2.26 34.22
N LEU A 53 -10.45 -2.26 32.89
CA LEU A 53 -9.80 -1.20 32.13
C LEU A 53 -10.57 0.12 32.25
N ALA A 54 -11.91 0.09 32.21
CA ALA A 54 -12.74 1.27 32.46
C ALA A 54 -12.61 1.80 33.90
N ASP A 55 -12.36 0.92 34.87
CA ASP A 55 -12.10 1.26 36.27
C ASP A 55 -10.67 1.79 36.53
N GLY A 56 -9.80 1.80 35.51
CA GLY A 56 -8.48 2.43 35.51
C GLY A 56 -7.28 1.48 35.60
N GLU A 57 -7.49 0.16 35.53
CA GLU A 57 -6.39 -0.78 35.34
C GLU A 57 -5.79 -0.65 33.93
N THR A 58 -4.52 -1.01 33.78
CA THR A 58 -3.79 -0.94 32.51
C THR A 58 -3.79 -2.30 31.79
N LEU A 59 -3.56 -2.28 30.47
CA LEU A 59 -3.39 -3.51 29.68
C LEU A 59 -2.24 -4.39 30.21
N ASP A 60 -1.17 -3.77 30.72
CA ASP A 60 -0.03 -4.49 31.30
C ASP A 60 -0.40 -5.28 32.57
N GLU A 61 -1.32 -4.73 33.38
CA GLU A 61 -1.76 -5.34 34.63
C GLU A 61 -2.69 -6.54 34.40
N VAL A 62 -3.59 -6.45 33.41
CA VAL A 62 -4.51 -7.55 33.06
C VAL A 62 -3.89 -8.59 32.11
N MET A 63 -2.71 -8.33 31.56
CA MET A 63 -2.05 -9.17 30.56
C MET A 63 -1.90 -10.64 30.98
N PRO A 64 -1.46 -10.99 32.21
CA PRO A 64 -1.33 -12.38 32.60
C PRO A 64 -2.66 -13.15 32.57
N GLU A 65 -3.73 -12.58 33.13
CA GLU A 65 -5.08 -13.17 33.11
C GLU A 65 -5.66 -13.24 31.69
N ALA A 66 -5.47 -12.19 30.89
CA ALA A 66 -5.91 -12.16 29.51
C ALA A 66 -5.19 -13.24 28.67
N PHE A 67 -3.88 -13.42 28.86
CA PHE A 67 -3.11 -14.45 28.16
C PHE A 67 -3.50 -15.86 28.62
N ALA A 68 -3.77 -16.07 29.91
CA ALA A 68 -4.29 -17.35 30.41
C ALA A 68 -5.66 -17.68 29.80
N THR A 69 -6.54 -16.67 29.69
CA THR A 69 -7.86 -16.77 29.05
C THR A 69 -7.73 -17.22 27.60
N VAL A 70 -6.90 -16.53 26.81
CA VAL A 70 -6.67 -16.86 25.39
C VAL A 70 -6.01 -18.22 25.23
N ARG A 71 -5.05 -18.58 26.11
CA ARG A 71 -4.37 -19.87 26.08
C ARG A 71 -5.35 -21.03 26.24
N GLU A 72 -6.25 -20.94 27.22
CA GLU A 72 -7.25 -21.98 27.44
C GLU A 72 -8.29 -22.00 26.31
N ALA A 73 -8.71 -20.84 25.81
CA ALA A 73 -9.60 -20.77 24.64
C ALA A 73 -8.98 -21.41 23.39
N ALA A 74 -7.70 -21.13 23.09
CA ALA A 74 -6.99 -21.76 21.98
C ALA A 74 -6.91 -23.30 22.14
N LYS A 75 -6.69 -23.78 23.36
CA LYS A 75 -6.67 -25.22 23.66
C LYS A 75 -8.04 -25.87 23.45
N ARG A 76 -9.14 -25.21 23.84
CA ARG A 76 -10.51 -25.71 23.66
C ARG A 76 -10.95 -25.69 22.19
N VAL A 77 -10.67 -24.59 21.49
CA VAL A 77 -11.18 -24.34 20.13
C VAL A 77 -10.31 -24.98 19.04
N LEU A 78 -8.99 -24.88 19.18
CA LEU A 78 -8.02 -25.35 18.19
C LEU A 78 -7.31 -26.64 18.60
N GLY A 79 -7.43 -27.06 19.86
CA GLY A 79 -6.65 -28.18 20.40
C GLY A 79 -5.17 -27.85 20.62
N LEU A 80 -4.80 -26.57 20.53
CA LEU A 80 -3.43 -26.08 20.64
C LEU A 80 -3.27 -25.27 21.91
N ARG A 81 -2.43 -25.73 22.84
CA ARG A 81 -2.05 -24.98 24.03
C ARG A 81 -0.79 -24.16 23.74
N PRO A 82 -0.86 -22.81 23.73
CA PRO A 82 0.34 -21.99 23.57
C PRO A 82 1.49 -22.37 24.51
N PHE A 83 2.70 -22.52 23.98
CA PHE A 83 3.93 -22.79 24.71
C PHE A 83 4.45 -21.56 25.46
N ASP A 84 5.33 -21.77 26.42
CA ASP A 84 5.90 -20.68 27.23
C ASP A 84 6.67 -19.67 26.35
N VAL A 85 7.40 -20.15 25.34
CA VAL A 85 8.08 -19.28 24.36
C VAL A 85 7.10 -18.49 23.51
N GLN A 86 5.89 -19.00 23.28
CA GLN A 86 4.82 -18.29 22.57
C GLN A 86 4.20 -17.20 23.46
N LEU A 87 4.06 -17.44 24.76
CA LEU A 87 3.68 -16.40 25.74
C LEU A 87 4.74 -15.29 25.81
N MET A 88 6.03 -15.65 25.79
CA MET A 88 7.13 -14.67 25.72
C MET A 88 7.07 -13.84 24.44
N GLY A 89 6.84 -14.48 23.29
CA GLY A 89 6.66 -13.79 22.01
C GLY A 89 5.46 -12.84 22.02
N ALA A 90 4.33 -13.30 22.55
CA ALA A 90 3.11 -12.50 22.67
C ALA A 90 3.30 -11.26 23.54
N ALA A 91 3.99 -11.40 24.68
CA ALA A 91 4.34 -10.28 25.54
C ALA A 91 5.30 -9.30 24.85
N ALA A 92 6.27 -9.80 24.06
CA ALA A 92 7.17 -8.94 23.29
C ALA A 92 6.41 -8.09 22.26
N LEU A 93 5.43 -8.70 21.57
CA LEU A 93 4.55 -7.99 20.63
C LEU A 93 3.72 -6.92 21.33
N HIS A 94 3.09 -7.25 22.46
CA HIS A 94 2.30 -6.28 23.23
C HIS A 94 3.11 -5.07 23.70
N LEU A 95 4.38 -5.29 24.06
CA LEU A 95 5.34 -4.26 24.46
C LEU A 95 5.92 -3.46 23.28
N GLY A 96 5.41 -3.63 22.06
CA GLY A 96 5.85 -2.86 20.88
C GLY A 96 7.20 -3.29 20.32
N ASN A 97 7.55 -4.57 20.42
CA ASN A 97 8.80 -5.12 19.87
C ASN A 97 8.54 -6.08 18.72
N ILE A 98 9.63 -6.41 18.01
CA ILE A 98 9.68 -7.50 17.07
C ILE A 98 10.07 -8.79 17.80
N ALA A 99 9.18 -9.78 17.78
CA ALA A 99 9.46 -11.12 18.28
C ALA A 99 10.17 -11.95 17.18
N GLU A 100 11.48 -12.16 17.30
CA GLU A 100 12.18 -13.09 16.41
C GLU A 100 11.94 -14.53 16.89
N MET A 101 11.03 -15.22 16.21
CA MET A 101 10.63 -16.61 16.46
C MET A 101 10.85 -17.45 15.21
N LYS A 102 11.65 -18.52 15.32
CA LYS A 102 11.98 -19.38 14.19
C LYS A 102 10.72 -20.01 13.56
N THR A 103 10.80 -20.34 12.28
CA THR A 103 9.68 -20.91 11.54
C THR A 103 9.20 -22.21 12.19
N GLY A 104 7.89 -22.39 12.31
CA GLY A 104 7.29 -23.53 13.03
C GLY A 104 7.20 -23.38 14.56
N GLU A 105 7.57 -22.22 15.13
CA GLU A 105 7.27 -21.90 16.55
C GLU A 105 5.82 -21.41 16.75
N GLY A 106 4.99 -21.38 15.70
CA GLY A 106 3.56 -21.03 15.77
C GLY A 106 3.29 -19.52 15.86
N LYS A 107 3.98 -18.72 15.04
CA LYS A 107 3.83 -17.25 14.96
C LYS A 107 2.37 -16.78 14.83
N THR A 108 1.59 -17.43 13.97
CA THR A 108 0.15 -17.12 13.79
C THR A 108 -0.64 -17.23 15.10
N LEU A 109 -0.38 -18.26 15.91
CA LEU A 109 -1.04 -18.42 17.22
C LEU A 109 -0.53 -17.39 18.23
N VAL A 110 0.74 -17.00 18.15
CA VAL A 110 1.33 -15.98 19.03
C VAL A 110 0.63 -14.63 18.88
N ALA A 111 0.24 -14.23 17.66
CA ALA A 111 -0.46 -12.96 17.42
C ALA A 111 -1.86 -12.89 18.05
N VAL A 112 -2.52 -14.03 18.31
CA VAL A 112 -3.85 -14.07 18.93
C VAL A 112 -3.85 -13.45 20.32
N LEU A 113 -2.81 -13.68 21.12
CA LEU A 113 -2.72 -13.21 22.50
C LEU A 113 -2.64 -11.68 22.62
N PRO A 114 -1.69 -10.97 21.97
CA PRO A 114 -1.64 -9.51 22.00
C PRO A 114 -2.82 -8.91 21.24
N SER A 115 -3.33 -9.51 20.16
CA SER A 115 -4.50 -8.98 19.47
C SER A 115 -5.73 -8.99 20.37
N TYR A 116 -5.97 -10.06 21.12
CA TYR A 116 -7.05 -10.10 22.12
C TYR A 116 -6.88 -9.01 23.18
N LEU A 117 -5.69 -8.94 23.81
CA LEU A 117 -5.43 -7.98 24.89
C LEU A 117 -5.67 -6.53 24.45
N ASN A 118 -5.14 -6.13 23.29
CA ASN A 118 -5.24 -4.75 22.82
C ASN A 118 -6.62 -4.42 22.21
N ALA A 119 -7.35 -5.43 21.75
CA ALA A 119 -8.74 -5.28 21.32
C ALA A 119 -9.70 -4.95 22.48
N LEU A 120 -9.31 -5.20 23.74
CA LEU A 120 -10.14 -4.88 24.90
C LEU A 120 -10.42 -3.38 25.04
N GLU A 121 -9.56 -2.50 24.50
CA GLU A 121 -9.80 -1.05 24.49
C GLU A 121 -10.89 -0.61 23.50
N GLY A 122 -11.32 -1.48 22.58
CA GLY A 122 -12.36 -1.17 21.59
C GLY A 122 -11.93 -0.22 20.46
N LYS A 123 -10.63 0.11 20.37
CA LYS A 123 -10.05 1.00 19.34
C LYS A 123 -9.64 0.29 18.05
N GLY A 124 -9.76 -1.03 17.99
CA GLY A 124 -9.33 -1.86 16.86
C GLY A 124 -7.86 -2.30 16.90
N VAL A 125 -7.58 -3.46 16.30
CA VAL A 125 -6.23 -4.02 16.10
C VAL A 125 -6.09 -4.47 14.65
N HIS A 126 -5.02 -4.07 13.97
CA HIS A 126 -4.72 -4.53 12.61
C HIS A 126 -3.67 -5.64 12.64
N VAL A 127 -4.00 -6.80 12.09
CA VAL A 127 -3.05 -7.90 11.87
C VAL A 127 -2.67 -7.94 10.41
N VAL A 128 -1.42 -7.61 10.10
CA VAL A 128 -0.94 -7.45 8.73
C VAL A 128 -0.20 -8.70 8.28
N THR A 129 -0.58 -9.24 7.13
CA THR A 129 0.06 -10.40 6.51
C THR A 129 0.60 -10.05 5.12
N VAL A 130 1.38 -10.95 4.53
CA VAL A 130 2.08 -10.72 3.25
C VAL A 130 1.20 -10.89 2.01
N ASN A 131 0.06 -11.58 2.13
CA ASN A 131 -0.88 -11.76 1.02
C ASN A 131 -2.30 -12.01 1.51
N ASP A 132 -3.27 -11.78 0.62
CA ASP A 132 -4.70 -11.83 0.95
C ASP A 132 -5.17 -13.23 1.36
N TYR A 133 -4.56 -14.28 0.80
CA TYR A 133 -4.87 -15.67 1.18
C TYR A 133 -4.55 -15.91 2.66
N LEU A 134 -3.39 -15.46 3.13
CA LEU A 134 -3.02 -15.58 4.54
C LEU A 134 -3.88 -14.69 5.42
N ALA A 135 -4.19 -13.46 5.00
CA ALA A 135 -5.11 -12.58 5.74
C ALA A 135 -6.46 -13.28 5.96
N GLN A 136 -7.06 -13.80 4.88
CA GLN A 136 -8.32 -14.53 4.94
C GLN A 136 -8.20 -15.79 5.81
N PHE A 137 -7.26 -16.68 5.48
CA PHE A 137 -7.11 -17.96 6.17
C PHE A 137 -6.83 -17.78 7.68
N GLN A 138 -5.95 -16.85 8.04
CA GLN A 138 -5.63 -16.59 9.46
C GLN A 138 -6.81 -15.93 10.19
N SER A 139 -7.53 -15.00 9.54
CA SER A 139 -8.73 -14.38 10.13
C SER A 139 -9.82 -15.42 10.42
N GLU A 140 -10.02 -16.39 9.53
CA GLU A 140 -11.00 -17.46 9.70
C GLU A 140 -10.55 -18.45 10.79
N GLN A 141 -9.29 -18.90 10.77
CA GLN A 141 -8.78 -19.92 11.71
C GLN A 141 -8.60 -19.37 13.12
N MET A 142 -7.86 -18.26 13.26
CA MET A 142 -7.60 -17.65 14.57
C MET A 142 -8.81 -16.88 15.09
N GLY A 143 -9.65 -16.35 14.20
CA GLY A 143 -10.90 -15.69 14.56
C GLY A 143 -11.84 -16.57 15.35
N ARG A 144 -11.79 -17.90 15.18
CA ARG A 144 -12.56 -18.85 16.02
C ARG A 144 -12.28 -18.67 17.51
N VAL A 145 -11.03 -18.40 17.90
CA VAL A 145 -10.65 -18.16 19.30
C VAL A 145 -11.19 -16.81 19.78
N HIS A 146 -11.07 -15.77 18.95
CA HIS A 146 -11.57 -14.43 19.26
C HIS A 146 -13.09 -14.40 19.38
N HIS A 147 -13.82 -15.02 18.46
CA HIS A 147 -15.27 -15.16 18.49
C HIS A 147 -15.76 -15.95 19.69
N PHE A 148 -15.06 -17.03 20.06
CA PHE A 148 -15.35 -17.79 21.28
C PHE A 148 -15.27 -16.89 22.53
N LEU A 149 -14.29 -15.98 22.58
CA LEU A 149 -14.12 -14.99 23.64
C LEU A 149 -15.00 -13.73 23.47
N GLY A 150 -15.89 -13.70 22.48
CA GLY A 150 -16.84 -12.61 22.27
C GLY A 150 -16.31 -11.39 21.50
N LEU A 151 -15.15 -11.48 20.87
CA LEU A 151 -14.64 -10.44 19.96
C LEU A 151 -15.07 -10.69 18.50
N SER A 152 -15.18 -9.60 17.75
CA SER A 152 -15.43 -9.57 16.32
C SER A 152 -14.11 -9.51 15.53
N VAL A 153 -14.09 -10.19 14.37
CA VAL A 153 -12.92 -10.25 13.49
C VAL A 153 -13.36 -9.95 12.06
N GLY A 154 -12.71 -8.99 11.43
CA GLY A 154 -12.89 -8.62 10.02
C GLY A 154 -11.66 -8.97 9.19
N VAL A 155 -11.83 -8.99 7.87
CA VAL A 155 -10.73 -9.11 6.91
C VAL A 155 -10.95 -8.13 5.78
N ILE A 156 -9.86 -7.51 5.31
CA ILE A 156 -9.85 -6.63 4.14
C ILE A 156 -9.26 -7.38 2.95
N LEU A 157 -10.00 -7.40 1.84
CA LEU A 157 -9.63 -8.05 0.59
C LEU A 157 -9.84 -7.09 -0.59
N PRO A 158 -9.06 -7.20 -1.68
CA PRO A 158 -9.11 -6.26 -2.81
C PRO A 158 -10.50 -6.06 -3.42
N SER A 159 -11.30 -7.13 -3.52
CA SER A 159 -12.62 -7.11 -4.16
C SER A 159 -13.74 -6.48 -3.32
N MET A 160 -13.46 -6.10 -2.06
CA MET A 160 -14.47 -5.58 -1.15
C MET A 160 -14.88 -4.14 -1.49
N LYS A 161 -16.18 -3.88 -1.41
CA LYS A 161 -16.76 -2.54 -1.53
C LYS A 161 -16.47 -1.71 -0.28
N PRO A 162 -16.53 -0.36 -0.37
CA PRO A 162 -16.30 0.52 0.78
C PRO A 162 -17.15 0.17 2.02
N ASP A 163 -18.43 -0.18 1.85
CA ASP A 163 -19.30 -0.52 2.98
C ASP A 163 -18.86 -1.80 3.69
N GLU A 164 -18.47 -2.83 2.94
CA GLU A 164 -17.94 -4.09 3.48
C GLU A 164 -16.61 -3.85 4.22
N ARG A 165 -15.76 -2.94 3.69
CA ARG A 165 -14.50 -2.54 4.35
C ARG A 165 -14.78 -1.83 5.67
N ARG A 166 -15.74 -0.91 5.70
CA ARG A 166 -16.12 -0.18 6.91
C ARG A 166 -16.60 -1.12 8.02
N GLU A 167 -17.42 -2.12 7.67
CA GLU A 167 -17.82 -3.19 8.60
C GLU A 167 -16.61 -3.98 9.11
N ALA A 168 -15.67 -4.34 8.23
CA ALA A 168 -14.48 -5.09 8.60
C ALA A 168 -13.50 -4.29 9.49
N TYR A 169 -13.35 -2.99 9.27
CA TYR A 169 -12.56 -2.11 10.15
C TYR A 169 -13.26 -1.85 11.49
N ALA A 170 -14.60 -1.88 11.54
CA ALA A 170 -15.37 -1.73 12.76
C ALA A 170 -15.24 -2.94 13.73
N CYS A 171 -14.80 -4.10 13.24
CA CYS A 171 -14.47 -5.26 14.06
C CYS A 171 -13.33 -4.98 15.04
N ASP A 172 -13.36 -5.62 16.22
CA ASP A 172 -12.33 -5.49 17.26
C ASP A 172 -10.92 -5.80 16.74
N ILE A 173 -10.81 -6.75 15.81
CA ILE A 173 -9.58 -7.13 15.11
C ILE A 173 -9.83 -7.18 13.61
N THR A 174 -8.93 -6.62 12.80
CA THR A 174 -9.02 -6.60 11.34
C THR A 174 -7.74 -7.18 10.73
N TYR A 175 -7.89 -8.20 9.90
CA TYR A 175 -6.80 -8.77 9.11
C TYR A 175 -6.71 -8.08 7.75
N GLY A 176 -5.50 -7.93 7.22
CA GLY A 176 -5.32 -7.39 5.87
C GLY A 176 -3.87 -7.50 5.40
N THR A 177 -3.61 -7.00 4.20
CA THR A 177 -2.25 -6.81 3.69
C THR A 177 -1.83 -5.36 3.86
N ASN A 178 -0.52 -5.11 3.87
CA ASN A 178 0.04 -3.76 3.89
C ASN A 178 -0.50 -2.87 2.75
N ASN A 179 -0.67 -3.45 1.57
CA ASN A 179 -1.21 -2.78 0.39
C ASN A 179 -2.66 -2.36 0.62
N GLU A 180 -3.54 -3.29 1.01
CA GLU A 180 -4.95 -2.97 1.20
C GLU A 180 -5.17 -1.93 2.30
N LEU A 181 -4.50 -2.09 3.44
CA LEU A 181 -4.60 -1.15 4.57
C LEU A 181 -4.01 0.22 4.21
N GLY A 182 -2.89 0.26 3.48
CA GLY A 182 -2.28 1.51 3.04
C GLY A 182 -3.06 2.23 1.94
N PHE A 183 -3.66 1.50 1.00
CA PHE A 183 -4.52 2.10 -0.02
C PHE A 183 -5.85 2.58 0.54
N ASP A 184 -6.42 1.90 1.54
CA ASP A 184 -7.59 2.42 2.26
C ASP A 184 -7.27 3.73 2.98
N TYR A 185 -6.09 3.85 3.60
CA TYR A 185 -5.63 5.12 4.16
C TYR A 185 -5.54 6.22 3.10
N LEU A 186 -4.95 5.92 1.93
CA LEU A 186 -4.88 6.91 0.84
C LEU A 186 -6.27 7.28 0.31
N ARG A 187 -7.19 6.31 0.20
CA ARG A 187 -8.59 6.54 -0.22
C ARG A 187 -9.36 7.40 0.76
N ASP A 188 -9.24 7.14 2.06
CA ASP A 188 -9.89 7.94 3.10
C ASP A 188 -9.43 9.40 3.04
N ASN A 189 -8.14 9.65 2.77
CA ASN A 189 -7.62 11.00 2.60
C ASN A 189 -7.97 11.66 1.24
N MET A 190 -8.66 10.95 0.35
CA MET A 190 -9.26 11.48 -0.88
C MET A 190 -10.81 11.49 -0.82
N ALA A 191 -11.41 10.98 0.26
CA ALA A 191 -12.87 10.87 0.40
C ALA A 191 -13.52 12.25 0.44
N SER A 192 -14.66 12.42 -0.23
CA SER A 192 -15.36 13.72 -0.29
C SER A 192 -16.32 13.94 0.88
N ALA A 193 -16.63 12.89 1.63
CA ALA A 193 -17.49 12.89 2.80
C ALA A 193 -16.94 11.94 3.86
N LEU A 194 -17.26 12.19 5.13
CA LEU A 194 -16.83 11.32 6.22
C LEU A 194 -17.40 9.90 6.10
N ASP A 195 -18.63 9.78 5.59
CA ASP A 195 -19.28 8.48 5.36
C ASP A 195 -18.57 7.64 4.30
N ASP A 196 -17.79 8.25 3.40
CA ASP A 196 -17.00 7.52 2.40
C ASP A 196 -15.72 6.90 2.99
N CYS A 197 -15.29 7.34 4.17
CA CYS A 197 -14.13 6.78 4.85
C CYS A 197 -14.44 5.37 5.39
N VAL A 198 -13.44 4.50 5.33
CA VAL A 198 -13.57 3.09 5.76
C VAL A 198 -12.78 2.77 7.01
N GLN A 199 -11.65 3.44 7.27
CA GLN A 199 -10.82 3.20 8.46
C GLN A 199 -11.30 4.00 9.68
N ARG A 200 -10.86 3.57 10.86
CA ARG A 200 -11.19 4.22 12.13
C ARG A 200 -9.97 4.55 13.01
N GLY A 201 -8.85 4.87 12.37
CA GLY A 201 -7.58 5.22 13.03
C GLY A 201 -6.54 4.09 13.03
N HIS A 202 -5.40 4.35 13.67
CA HIS A 202 -4.23 3.47 13.66
C HIS A 202 -3.78 3.18 15.11
N ASN A 203 -4.50 2.30 15.81
CA ASN A 203 -4.25 2.04 17.24
C ASN A 203 -3.10 1.04 17.48
N PHE A 204 -3.24 -0.20 17.02
CA PHE A 204 -2.22 -1.24 17.19
C PHE A 204 -2.09 -2.08 15.93
N ALA A 205 -0.85 -2.23 15.44
CA ALA A 205 -0.52 -3.15 14.34
C ALA A 205 0.39 -4.28 14.80
N VAL A 206 0.04 -5.52 14.40
CA VAL A 206 0.90 -6.70 14.49
C VAL A 206 1.26 -7.12 13.07
N VAL A 207 2.50 -6.88 12.67
CA VAL A 207 3.00 -7.19 11.32
C VAL A 207 3.61 -8.60 11.29
N ASP A 208 2.92 -9.56 10.66
CA ASP A 208 3.49 -10.87 10.36
C ASP A 208 4.54 -10.76 9.25
N GLU A 209 5.61 -11.54 9.37
CA GLU A 209 6.77 -11.48 8.50
C GLU A 209 7.29 -10.04 8.29
N VAL A 210 7.45 -9.33 9.41
CA VAL A 210 7.81 -7.90 9.47
C VAL A 210 9.05 -7.53 8.65
N ASP A 211 10.00 -8.44 8.49
CA ASP A 211 11.20 -8.23 7.68
C ASP A 211 10.91 -8.23 6.18
N SER A 212 9.88 -8.91 5.70
CA SER A 212 9.49 -8.76 4.29
C SER A 212 8.68 -7.49 4.07
N ILE A 213 7.73 -7.20 4.95
CA ILE A 213 6.85 -6.04 4.78
C ILE A 213 7.59 -4.72 4.99
N LEU A 214 8.31 -4.58 6.11
CA LEU A 214 8.94 -3.30 6.50
C LEU A 214 10.36 -3.09 5.95
N ILE A 215 10.96 -4.12 5.31
CA ILE A 215 12.31 -4.04 4.73
C ILE A 215 12.32 -4.42 3.24
N ASP A 216 11.79 -5.57 2.84
CA ASP A 216 11.85 -5.98 1.41
C ASP A 216 10.88 -5.19 0.53
N GLU A 217 9.64 -5.01 0.98
CA GLU A 217 8.56 -4.33 0.27
C GLU A 217 8.61 -2.81 0.45
N ALA A 218 9.19 -2.33 1.54
CA ALA A 218 9.38 -0.92 1.84
C ALA A 218 10.37 -0.18 0.88
N ARG A 219 10.72 -0.80 -0.25
CA ARG A 219 11.47 -0.19 -1.36
C ARG A 219 10.59 0.67 -2.27
N THR A 220 9.31 0.32 -2.38
CA THR A 220 8.37 0.98 -3.30
C THR A 220 7.26 1.64 -2.49
N PRO A 221 6.97 2.94 -2.71
CA PRO A 221 5.84 3.60 -2.08
C PRO A 221 4.50 3.09 -2.63
N LEU A 222 3.43 3.29 -1.87
CA LEU A 222 2.05 3.14 -2.34
C LEU A 222 1.65 4.42 -3.05
N ILE A 223 1.22 4.32 -4.30
CA ILE A 223 0.83 5.44 -5.15
C ILE A 223 -0.55 5.18 -5.75
N ILE A 224 -1.44 6.15 -5.61
CA ILE A 224 -2.67 6.23 -6.39
C ILE A 224 -2.47 7.30 -7.46
N SER A 225 -2.58 6.90 -8.71
CA SER A 225 -2.55 7.79 -9.85
C SER A 225 -3.92 7.85 -10.53
N GLY A 226 -4.27 9.01 -11.06
CA GLY A 226 -5.48 9.18 -11.86
C GLY A 226 -5.19 10.04 -13.09
N PRO A 227 -6.10 9.99 -14.09
CA PRO A 227 -5.96 10.82 -15.26
C PRO A 227 -5.96 12.30 -14.87
N THR A 228 -5.09 13.09 -15.51
CA THR A 228 -5.19 14.54 -15.45
C THR A 228 -6.50 14.97 -16.10
N GLN A 229 -7.17 15.97 -15.52
CA GLN A 229 -8.36 16.57 -16.13
C GLN A 229 -8.01 17.49 -17.32
N ASP A 230 -6.75 17.48 -17.76
CA ASP A 230 -6.32 18.29 -18.89
C ASP A 230 -7.09 17.88 -20.14
N GLU A 231 -7.72 18.86 -20.78
CA GLU A 231 -8.43 18.60 -22.02
C GLU A 231 -7.41 18.11 -23.06
N VAL A 232 -7.41 16.80 -23.35
CA VAL A 232 -6.65 16.14 -24.43
C VAL A 232 -6.72 16.92 -25.75
N ARG A 233 -7.80 17.71 -25.91
CA ARG A 233 -8.00 18.71 -26.95
C ARG A 233 -6.82 19.67 -27.13
N TRP A 234 -6.20 20.17 -26.06
CA TRP A 234 -5.13 21.16 -26.14
C TRP A 234 -3.88 20.61 -26.80
N TYR A 235 -3.48 19.37 -26.56
CA TYR A 235 -2.37 18.74 -27.29
C TYR A 235 -2.64 18.72 -28.80
N GLY A 236 -3.86 18.40 -29.21
CA GLY A 236 -4.27 18.41 -30.61
C GLY A 236 -4.28 19.81 -31.25
N GLU A 237 -4.78 20.82 -30.53
CA GLU A 237 -4.76 22.22 -31.01
C GLU A 237 -3.35 22.80 -31.06
N PHE A 238 -2.53 22.62 -30.02
CA PHE A 238 -1.16 23.13 -30.00
C PHE A 238 -0.24 22.42 -30.99
N ALA A 239 -0.48 21.14 -31.33
CA ALA A 239 0.21 20.49 -32.44
C ALA A 239 -0.07 21.19 -33.79
N LYS A 240 -1.31 21.64 -34.03
CA LYS A 240 -1.67 22.41 -35.23
C LYS A 240 -1.04 23.80 -35.20
N ILE A 241 -1.12 24.49 -34.06
CA ILE A 241 -0.55 25.84 -33.88
C ILE A 241 0.96 25.78 -34.10
N ALA A 242 1.66 24.85 -33.46
CA ALA A 242 3.10 24.67 -33.60
C ALA A 242 3.52 24.42 -35.06
N ALA A 243 2.69 23.75 -35.87
CA ALA A 243 2.95 23.56 -37.30
C ALA A 243 2.94 24.89 -38.10
N THR A 244 2.19 25.90 -37.65
CA THR A 244 2.11 27.22 -38.30
C THR A 244 3.24 28.18 -37.90
N LEU A 245 3.86 27.96 -36.74
CA LEU A 245 4.95 28.77 -36.23
C LEU A 245 6.27 28.53 -37.01
N VAL A 246 7.06 29.58 -37.18
CA VAL A 246 8.28 29.60 -37.98
C VAL A 246 9.52 29.75 -37.09
N LYS A 247 10.45 28.80 -37.21
CA LYS A 247 11.76 28.82 -36.53
C LYS A 247 12.56 30.08 -36.89
N ASP A 248 13.27 30.63 -35.91
CA ASP A 248 14.08 31.86 -35.97
C ASP A 248 13.26 33.15 -36.23
N THR A 249 11.93 33.08 -36.15
CA THR A 249 11.03 34.25 -36.23
C THR A 249 10.05 34.25 -35.07
N ASP A 250 9.37 33.12 -34.86
CA ASP A 250 8.35 32.95 -33.80
C ASP A 250 8.94 32.27 -32.56
N TYR A 251 9.98 31.45 -32.73
CA TYR A 251 10.70 30.78 -31.64
C TYR A 251 12.14 30.45 -32.07
N GLU A 252 13.03 30.34 -31.10
CA GLU A 252 14.42 29.87 -31.26
C GLU A 252 14.61 28.47 -30.69
N VAL A 253 15.55 27.71 -31.27
CA VAL A 253 15.89 26.35 -30.84
C VAL A 253 17.38 26.25 -30.54
N ASP A 254 17.74 25.89 -29.31
CA ASP A 254 19.11 25.50 -28.94
C ASP A 254 19.22 23.97 -28.99
N GLU A 255 19.74 23.46 -30.11
CA GLU A 255 19.91 22.01 -30.33
C GLU A 255 20.93 21.37 -29.39
N LYS A 256 21.90 22.14 -28.87
CA LYS A 256 22.92 21.61 -27.93
C LYS A 256 22.35 21.43 -26.54
N LYS A 257 21.52 22.37 -26.10
CA LYS A 257 20.84 22.29 -24.79
C LYS A 257 19.49 21.55 -24.86
N ARG A 258 19.01 21.23 -26.06
CA ARG A 258 17.68 20.66 -26.33
C ARG A 258 16.56 21.51 -25.70
N THR A 259 16.68 22.83 -25.83
CA THR A 259 15.69 23.79 -25.31
C THR A 259 15.14 24.68 -26.43
N ILE A 260 13.94 25.19 -26.25
CA ILE A 260 13.31 26.16 -27.15
C ILE A 260 13.00 27.44 -26.37
N SER A 261 13.01 28.58 -27.04
CA SER A 261 12.59 29.88 -26.47
C SER A 261 11.58 30.50 -27.42
N VAL A 262 10.36 30.73 -26.94
CA VAL A 262 9.31 31.38 -27.77
C VAL A 262 9.56 32.88 -27.76
N LEU A 263 9.55 33.50 -28.95
CA LEU A 263 9.75 34.93 -29.12
C LEU A 263 8.41 35.66 -29.09
N GLU A 264 8.44 36.97 -28.82
CA GLU A 264 7.24 37.83 -28.78
C GLU A 264 6.31 37.67 -30.01
N PRO A 265 6.81 37.61 -31.27
CA PRO A 265 5.95 37.36 -32.43
C PRO A 265 5.25 36.00 -32.41
N GLY A 266 5.85 34.98 -31.80
CA GLY A 266 5.26 33.66 -31.62
C GLY A 266 4.16 33.66 -30.57
N ILE A 267 4.35 34.41 -29.48
CA ILE A 267 3.33 34.58 -28.42
C ILE A 267 2.09 35.25 -29.01
N THR A 268 2.25 36.37 -29.72
CA THR A 268 1.12 37.09 -30.35
C THR A 268 0.35 36.21 -31.34
N LYS A 269 1.05 35.39 -32.14
CA LYS A 269 0.37 34.46 -33.06
C LYS A 269 -0.45 33.38 -32.35
N VAL A 270 0.03 32.92 -31.20
CA VAL A 270 -0.67 31.93 -30.38
C VAL A 270 -1.90 32.58 -29.75
N GLU A 271 -1.75 33.79 -29.21
CA GLU A 271 -2.86 34.60 -28.66
C GLU A 271 -3.95 34.86 -29.71
N ASP A 272 -3.56 35.30 -30.90
CA ASP A 272 -4.47 35.53 -32.03
C ASP A 272 -5.21 34.25 -32.46
N HIS A 273 -4.53 33.10 -32.44
CA HIS A 273 -5.12 31.83 -32.85
C HIS A 273 -6.13 31.31 -31.82
N LEU A 274 -5.86 31.55 -30.54
CA LEU A 274 -6.70 31.13 -29.43
C LEU A 274 -7.82 32.14 -29.12
N GLY A 275 -7.69 33.38 -29.61
CA GLY A 275 -8.62 34.47 -29.33
C GLY A 275 -8.55 34.95 -27.88
N ILE A 276 -7.36 34.90 -27.28
CA ILE A 276 -7.09 35.33 -25.90
C ILE A 276 -6.23 36.60 -25.90
N ASP A 277 -6.44 37.48 -24.92
CA ASP A 277 -5.74 38.75 -24.84
C ASP A 277 -4.31 38.63 -24.30
N ASN A 278 -4.06 37.66 -23.41
CA ASN A 278 -2.73 37.40 -22.85
C ASN A 278 -2.56 35.91 -22.48
N LEU A 279 -1.54 35.27 -23.05
CA LEU A 279 -1.20 33.86 -22.76
C LEU A 279 -0.66 33.66 -21.34
N TYR A 280 -0.12 34.71 -20.72
CA TYR A 280 0.45 34.69 -19.37
C TYR A 280 -0.56 35.06 -18.27
N ASP A 281 -1.84 35.16 -18.60
CA ASP A 281 -2.88 35.29 -17.58
C ASP A 281 -2.94 34.01 -16.72
N SER A 282 -3.30 34.16 -15.45
CA SER A 282 -3.37 33.09 -14.45
C SER A 282 -4.25 31.91 -14.92
N VAL A 283 -5.34 32.21 -15.63
CA VAL A 283 -6.26 31.22 -16.20
C VAL A 283 -5.64 30.45 -17.39
N ASN A 284 -4.68 31.06 -18.09
CA ASN A 284 -4.06 30.54 -19.32
C ASN A 284 -2.68 29.91 -19.09
N THR A 285 -2.17 29.94 -17.86
CA THR A 285 -0.82 29.44 -17.52
C THR A 285 -0.55 27.99 -17.98
N PRO A 286 -1.52 27.04 -17.90
CA PRO A 286 -1.31 25.69 -18.44
C PRO A 286 -1.07 25.66 -19.96
N LEU A 287 -1.61 26.61 -20.73
CA LEU A 287 -1.47 26.70 -22.19
C LEU A 287 -0.02 26.90 -22.64
N ILE A 288 0.81 27.50 -21.77
CA ILE A 288 2.24 27.73 -22.03
C ILE A 288 3.00 26.40 -22.12
N SER A 289 2.67 25.43 -21.26
CA SER A 289 3.33 24.12 -21.26
C SER A 289 2.99 23.36 -22.54
N PHE A 290 1.72 23.35 -22.96
CA PHE A 290 1.27 22.75 -24.22
C PHE A 290 1.99 23.38 -25.43
N MET A 291 2.06 24.71 -25.49
CA MET A 291 2.79 25.44 -26.53
C MET A 291 4.26 25.00 -26.59
N ASN A 292 4.96 25.05 -25.45
CA ASN A 292 6.37 24.72 -25.38
C ASN A 292 6.63 23.26 -25.76
N ASN A 293 5.80 22.34 -25.29
CA ASN A 293 5.93 20.92 -25.57
C ASN A 293 5.63 20.56 -27.02
N SER A 294 4.63 21.19 -27.64
CA SER A 294 4.37 21.01 -29.08
C SER A 294 5.50 21.54 -29.96
N ILE A 295 6.13 22.68 -29.60
CA ILE A 295 7.30 23.20 -30.32
C ILE A 295 8.53 22.30 -30.11
N LYS A 296 8.78 21.84 -28.88
CA LYS A 296 9.84 20.86 -28.58
C LYS A 296 9.64 19.56 -29.37
N ALA A 297 8.43 19.00 -29.34
CA ALA A 297 8.08 17.78 -30.09
C ALA A 297 8.30 17.96 -31.59
N LYS A 298 7.94 19.12 -32.15
CA LYS A 298 8.14 19.44 -33.57
C LYS A 298 9.63 19.46 -33.96
N GLU A 299 10.47 20.15 -33.20
CA GLU A 299 11.85 20.49 -33.61
C GLU A 299 12.92 19.54 -33.07
N LEU A 300 12.77 19.03 -31.85
CA LEU A 300 13.82 18.28 -31.14
C LEU A 300 13.65 16.77 -31.18
N PHE A 301 12.46 16.26 -31.52
CA PHE A 301 12.13 14.84 -31.53
C PHE A 301 11.66 14.41 -32.91
N ARG A 302 12.39 13.50 -33.56
CA ARG A 302 12.10 13.03 -34.92
C ARG A 302 11.73 11.56 -34.93
N ASN A 303 10.72 11.25 -35.73
CA ASN A 303 10.37 9.90 -36.10
C ASN A 303 11.56 9.21 -36.81
N ASP A 304 11.72 7.91 -36.60
CA ASP A 304 12.86 7.07 -37.03
C ASP A 304 14.23 7.40 -36.39
N LYS A 305 14.26 8.24 -35.36
CA LYS A 305 15.51 8.57 -34.65
C LYS A 305 15.37 8.55 -33.14
N GLU A 306 14.60 9.48 -32.59
CA GLU A 306 14.36 9.57 -31.14
C GLU A 306 13.13 8.73 -30.73
N TYR A 307 12.21 8.44 -31.66
CA TYR A 307 11.09 7.50 -31.50
C TYR A 307 10.68 6.89 -32.85
N VAL A 308 9.85 5.85 -32.82
CA VAL A 308 9.16 5.28 -33.98
C VAL A 308 7.67 5.13 -33.69
N VAL A 309 6.84 5.26 -34.72
CA VAL A 309 5.39 5.04 -34.61
C VAL A 309 5.04 3.66 -35.15
N MET A 310 4.50 2.78 -34.31
CA MET A 310 4.09 1.42 -34.68
C MET A 310 2.74 1.08 -34.07
N ASN A 311 1.84 0.43 -34.82
CA ASN A 311 0.50 0.03 -34.36
C ASN A 311 -0.36 1.18 -33.78
N GLY A 312 -0.12 2.43 -34.19
CA GLY A 312 -0.79 3.58 -33.61
C GLY A 312 -0.29 3.93 -32.21
N GLU A 313 0.96 3.61 -31.87
CA GLU A 313 1.63 3.99 -30.63
C GLU A 313 3.01 4.61 -30.93
N VAL A 314 3.43 5.56 -30.09
CA VAL A 314 4.77 6.15 -30.12
C VAL A 314 5.70 5.33 -29.22
N LEU A 315 6.75 4.74 -29.79
CA LEU A 315 7.73 3.93 -29.07
C LEU A 315 9.10 4.61 -29.08
N ILE A 316 9.71 4.78 -27.91
CA ILE A 316 11.01 5.43 -27.76
C ILE A 316 12.12 4.53 -28.32
N VAL A 317 13.10 5.13 -28.99
CA VAL A 317 14.29 4.43 -29.48
C VAL A 317 15.51 4.88 -28.70
N ASP A 318 16.32 3.94 -28.22
CA ASP A 318 17.62 4.23 -27.62
C ASP A 318 18.59 4.76 -28.68
N GLU A 319 19.04 6.01 -28.52
CA GLU A 319 19.95 6.71 -29.44
C GLU A 319 21.29 5.97 -29.66
N HIS A 320 21.76 5.16 -28.71
CA HIS A 320 23.03 4.45 -28.81
C HIS A 320 22.90 3.06 -29.42
N THR A 321 21.80 2.36 -29.13
CA THR A 321 21.63 0.96 -29.54
C THR A 321 20.64 0.76 -30.68
N GLY A 322 19.83 1.77 -31.00
CA GLY A 322 18.75 1.70 -31.99
C GLY A 322 17.62 0.73 -31.58
N ARG A 323 17.60 0.28 -30.33
CA ARG A 323 16.58 -0.64 -29.82
C ARG A 323 15.32 0.14 -29.43
N ILE A 324 14.18 -0.46 -29.72
CA ILE A 324 12.87 0.03 -29.27
C ILE A 324 12.74 -0.27 -27.78
N LEU A 325 12.48 0.77 -26.99
CA LEU A 325 12.24 0.70 -25.55
C LEU A 325 10.73 0.70 -25.31
N SER A 326 10.11 -0.47 -25.41
CA SER A 326 8.69 -0.67 -25.14
C SER A 326 8.34 -0.34 -23.69
N GLY A 327 7.20 0.35 -23.48
CA GLY A 327 6.71 0.73 -22.15
C GLY A 327 7.32 2.02 -21.57
N ARG A 328 8.27 2.65 -22.25
CA ARG A 328 8.82 3.96 -21.83
C ARG A 328 8.09 5.11 -22.53
N ARG A 329 7.78 6.16 -21.77
CA ARG A 329 7.18 7.41 -22.26
C ARG A 329 8.08 8.59 -21.95
N TYR A 330 7.87 9.70 -22.66
CA TYR A 330 8.54 10.97 -22.40
C TYR A 330 7.72 11.74 -21.35
N ASN A 331 8.39 12.37 -20.38
CA ASN A 331 7.73 13.08 -19.27
C ASN A 331 7.22 14.47 -19.72
N ASP A 332 6.57 15.20 -18.81
CA ASP A 332 6.12 16.60 -18.97
C ASP A 332 5.08 16.80 -20.08
N GLY A 333 4.16 15.86 -20.34
CA GLY A 333 3.24 15.96 -21.48
C GLY A 333 3.91 15.92 -22.86
N LEU A 334 5.22 15.68 -22.95
CA LEU A 334 5.96 15.66 -24.21
C LEU A 334 5.61 14.43 -25.05
N HIS A 335 5.34 13.29 -24.42
CA HIS A 335 4.92 12.09 -25.14
C HIS A 335 3.56 12.30 -25.82
N GLN A 336 2.64 12.94 -25.11
CA GLN A 336 1.31 13.35 -25.59
C GLN A 336 1.44 14.38 -26.72
N ALA A 337 2.36 15.34 -26.60
CA ALA A 337 2.66 16.27 -27.68
C ALA A 337 3.25 15.58 -28.94
N ILE A 338 4.05 14.53 -28.77
CA ILE A 338 4.56 13.71 -29.89
C ILE A 338 3.43 12.85 -30.48
N GLU A 339 2.57 12.24 -29.65
CA GLU A 339 1.38 11.51 -30.09
C GLU A 339 0.47 12.44 -30.93
N ALA A 340 0.20 13.65 -30.43
CA ALA A 340 -0.58 14.66 -31.14
C ALA A 340 0.08 15.11 -32.45
N LYS A 341 1.41 15.33 -32.44
CA LYS A 341 2.20 15.68 -33.64
C LYS A 341 2.09 14.62 -34.74
N GLU A 342 2.14 13.35 -34.38
CA GLU A 342 2.09 12.22 -35.32
C GLU A 342 0.66 11.79 -35.68
N GLY A 343 -0.36 12.44 -35.12
CA GLY A 343 -1.78 12.10 -35.32
C GLY A 343 -2.17 10.76 -34.68
N VAL A 344 -1.44 10.34 -33.65
CA VAL A 344 -1.73 9.17 -32.82
C VAL A 344 -2.76 9.54 -31.75
N THR A 345 -3.53 8.56 -31.26
CA THR A 345 -4.46 8.77 -30.15
C THR A 345 -3.68 9.19 -28.91
N VAL A 346 -3.84 10.44 -28.50
CA VAL A 346 -3.22 10.99 -27.30
C VAL A 346 -3.85 10.33 -26.08
N ARG A 347 -3.04 9.67 -25.26
CA ARG A 347 -3.53 9.10 -24.00
C ARG A 347 -3.50 10.15 -22.90
N GLU A 348 -4.46 10.09 -22.00
CA GLU A 348 -4.48 10.92 -20.79
C GLU A 348 -3.18 10.73 -19.99
N GLU A 349 -2.64 11.83 -19.46
CA GLU A 349 -1.52 11.78 -18.53
C GLU A 349 -2.01 11.28 -17.18
N TYR A 350 -1.22 10.46 -16.50
CA TYR A 350 -1.54 10.02 -15.15
C TYR A 350 -0.66 10.80 -14.19
N GLN A 351 -1.30 11.46 -13.21
CA GLN A 351 -0.61 12.17 -12.14
C GLN A 351 -0.82 11.46 -10.80
N THR A 352 0.14 11.63 -9.89
CA THR A 352 0.03 11.17 -8.51
C THR A 352 -1.07 11.96 -7.78
N LEU A 353 -2.10 11.27 -7.31
CA LEU A 353 -3.18 11.86 -6.49
C LEU A 353 -2.92 11.71 -5.00
N ALA A 354 -2.34 10.57 -4.61
CA ALA A 354 -1.99 10.29 -3.22
C ALA A 354 -0.80 9.32 -3.19
N THR A 355 0.10 9.51 -2.23
CA THR A 355 1.27 8.65 -2.06
C THR A 355 1.69 8.58 -0.61
N ILE A 356 2.12 7.40 -0.17
CA ILE A 356 2.75 7.18 1.13
C ILE A 356 3.75 6.01 1.05
N THR A 357 4.88 6.14 1.74
CA THR A 357 5.78 4.98 1.92
C THR A 357 5.23 4.04 3.00
N LEU A 358 5.51 2.73 2.89
CA LEU A 358 5.14 1.78 3.95
C LEU A 358 5.75 2.20 5.30
N GLN A 359 6.96 2.75 5.28
CA GLN A 359 7.62 3.31 6.46
C GLN A 359 6.74 4.33 7.18
N ASN A 360 6.32 5.39 6.47
CA ASN A 360 5.53 6.45 7.07
C ASN A 360 4.10 6.01 7.38
N TYR A 361 3.53 5.09 6.60
CA TYR A 361 2.23 4.49 6.93
C TYR A 361 2.24 3.76 8.28
N PHE A 362 3.22 2.87 8.51
CA PHE A 362 3.29 2.13 9.77
C PHE A 362 3.70 3.01 10.97
N ARG A 363 4.34 4.15 10.74
CA ARG A 363 4.63 5.16 11.78
C ARG A 363 3.38 5.90 12.27
N LEU A 364 2.24 5.80 11.58
CA LEU A 364 0.97 6.36 12.02
C LEU A 364 0.38 5.61 13.22
N TYR A 365 0.81 4.37 13.48
CA TYR A 365 0.24 3.56 14.54
C TYR A 365 0.75 3.98 15.92
N ASP A 366 -0.16 4.15 16.90
CA ASP A 366 0.19 4.45 18.30
C ASP A 366 1.10 3.36 18.87
N LYS A 367 0.85 2.11 18.49
CA LYS A 367 1.70 0.97 18.79
C LYS A 367 1.92 0.09 17.57
N LEU A 368 3.18 -0.24 17.32
CA LEU A 368 3.60 -1.12 16.24
C LEU A 368 4.37 -2.31 16.83
N SER A 369 4.13 -3.49 16.30
CA SER A 369 4.87 -4.70 16.65
C SER A 369 4.98 -5.62 15.43
N GLY A 370 5.84 -6.63 15.50
CA GLY A 370 5.96 -7.58 14.40
C GLY A 370 6.60 -8.89 14.78
N MET A 371 6.47 -9.89 13.92
CA MET A 371 7.04 -11.20 14.15
C MET A 371 7.70 -11.73 12.88
N THR A 372 8.83 -12.41 13.04
CA THR A 372 9.54 -13.05 11.93
C THR A 372 10.55 -14.07 12.45
N GLY A 373 11.07 -14.94 11.58
CA GLY A 373 12.18 -15.83 11.92
C GLY A 373 13.57 -15.20 11.88
N THR A 374 13.69 -14.01 11.29
CA THR A 374 14.98 -13.44 10.86
C THR A 374 15.05 -11.91 10.92
N ALA A 375 14.85 -11.29 12.09
CA ALA A 375 14.90 -9.83 12.26
C ALA A 375 16.23 -9.28 12.79
N MET A 376 17.03 -10.08 13.49
CA MET A 376 18.22 -9.61 14.23
C MET A 376 19.28 -8.94 13.33
N THR A 377 19.34 -9.29 12.04
CA THR A 377 20.29 -8.64 11.11
C THR A 377 19.91 -7.18 10.84
N GLU A 378 18.62 -6.88 10.82
CA GLU A 378 18.07 -5.55 10.50
C GLU A 378 17.65 -4.78 11.76
N ALA A 379 18.02 -5.24 12.96
CA ALA A 379 17.60 -4.62 14.22
C ALA A 379 17.89 -3.12 14.31
N SER A 380 19.01 -2.68 13.72
CA SER A 380 19.37 -1.26 13.69
C SER A 380 18.53 -0.42 12.72
N GLU A 381 17.99 -1.03 11.66
CA GLU A 381 17.07 -0.37 10.72
C GLU A 381 15.68 -0.25 11.36
N PHE A 382 15.19 -1.32 11.99
CA PHE A 382 13.93 -1.33 12.73
C PHE A 382 13.86 -0.27 13.83
N ASP A 383 14.91 -0.17 14.65
CA ASP A 383 15.00 0.82 15.73
C ASP A 383 15.01 2.25 15.19
N LYS A 384 15.82 2.54 14.16
CA LYS A 384 15.98 3.90 13.63
C LYS A 384 14.77 4.42 12.86
N ILE A 385 14.10 3.55 12.11
CA ILE A 385 12.97 3.95 11.24
C ILE A 385 11.66 3.89 12.01
N TYR A 386 11.44 2.82 12.78
CA TYR A 386 10.15 2.51 13.39
C TYR A 386 10.15 2.56 14.92
N GLY A 387 11.31 2.75 15.57
CA GLY A 387 11.41 2.65 17.03
C GLY A 387 11.20 1.23 17.56
N LEU A 388 11.35 0.20 16.71
CA LEU A 388 11.07 -1.19 17.07
C LEU A 388 12.34 -1.91 17.54
N GLY A 389 12.31 -2.40 18.78
CA GLY A 389 13.33 -3.32 19.30
C GLY A 389 13.15 -4.74 18.76
N VAL A 390 14.24 -5.48 18.50
CA VAL A 390 14.18 -6.90 18.12
C VAL A 390 14.54 -7.78 19.32
N VAL A 391 13.66 -8.73 19.65
CA VAL A 391 13.86 -9.66 20.77
C VAL A 391 13.99 -11.09 20.23
N PRO A 392 15.16 -11.74 20.38
CA PRO A 392 15.35 -13.13 19.98
C PRO A 392 14.70 -14.06 21.00
N ILE A 393 13.52 -14.59 20.65
CA ILE A 393 12.77 -15.50 21.51
C ILE A 393 13.43 -16.90 21.44
N PRO A 394 13.66 -17.58 22.58
CA PRO A 394 14.16 -18.95 22.59
C PRO A 394 13.24 -19.90 21.82
N THR A 395 13.80 -20.92 21.17
CA THR A 395 13.01 -21.98 20.53
C THR A 395 12.41 -22.92 21.59
N ASN A 396 11.21 -23.45 21.34
CA ASN A 396 10.56 -24.41 22.25
C ASN A 396 11.41 -25.67 22.44
N LYS A 397 12.04 -26.13 21.35
CA LYS A 397 12.96 -27.27 21.34
C LYS A 397 14.32 -26.88 20.74
N PRO A 398 15.42 -27.56 21.10
CA PRO A 398 16.73 -27.26 20.53
C PRO A 398 16.74 -27.47 19.01
N MET A 399 17.29 -26.51 18.27
CA MET A 399 17.47 -26.62 16.82
C MET A 399 18.64 -27.57 16.49
N VAL A 400 18.35 -28.63 15.74
CA VAL A 400 19.33 -29.70 15.39
C VAL A 400 19.56 -29.84 13.89
N ARG A 401 19.06 -28.90 13.07
CA ARG A 401 19.27 -28.88 11.62
C ARG A 401 20.76 -28.79 11.28
N MET A 402 21.18 -29.55 10.28
CA MET A 402 22.52 -29.52 9.74
C MET A 402 22.59 -28.57 8.54
N ASP A 403 23.12 -27.37 8.75
CA ASP A 403 23.38 -26.41 7.68
C ASP A 403 24.76 -26.71 7.05
N GLN A 404 24.75 -27.32 5.86
CA GLN A 404 25.95 -27.71 5.12
C GLN A 404 26.63 -26.50 4.49
N ALA A 405 27.93 -26.63 4.23
CA ALA A 405 28.67 -25.63 3.46
C ALA A 405 28.18 -25.55 2.01
N ASP A 406 28.31 -24.37 1.40
CA ASP A 406 27.93 -24.13 0.01
C ASP A 406 28.85 -24.90 -0.95
N LEU A 407 28.26 -25.46 -2.02
CA LEU A 407 29.00 -26.03 -3.14
C LEU A 407 28.99 -25.04 -4.31
N VAL A 408 30.17 -24.60 -4.72
CA VAL A 408 30.32 -23.58 -5.78
C VAL A 408 30.87 -24.23 -7.05
N TYR A 409 30.16 -24.10 -8.15
CA TYR A 409 30.53 -24.66 -9.46
C TYR A 409 31.00 -23.58 -10.42
N ARG A 410 31.71 -24.02 -11.46
CA ARG A 410 32.24 -23.11 -12.48
C ARG A 410 31.15 -22.57 -13.38
N THR A 411 30.26 -23.43 -13.83
CA THR A 411 29.17 -23.13 -14.77
C THR A 411 27.81 -23.42 -14.13
N GLU A 412 26.79 -22.75 -14.64
CA GLU A 412 25.40 -22.96 -14.21
C GLU A 412 24.91 -24.38 -14.58
N GLU A 413 25.36 -24.93 -15.71
CA GLU A 413 25.00 -26.28 -16.15
C GLU A 413 25.50 -27.36 -15.17
N ALA A 414 26.78 -27.29 -14.76
CA ALA A 414 27.36 -28.23 -13.81
C ALA A 414 26.72 -28.12 -12.42
N LYS A 415 26.37 -26.90 -11.99
CA LYS A 415 25.59 -26.67 -10.76
C LYS A 415 24.27 -27.43 -10.80
N TYR A 416 23.47 -27.25 -11.85
CA TYR A 416 22.15 -27.90 -11.94
C TYR A 416 22.24 -29.42 -12.09
N ASP A 417 23.26 -29.93 -12.78
CA ASP A 417 23.48 -31.38 -12.85
C ASP A 417 23.78 -31.96 -11.47
N ALA A 418 24.63 -31.31 -10.68
CA ALA A 418 24.91 -31.72 -9.30
C ALA A 418 23.69 -31.61 -8.37
N VAL A 419 22.87 -30.55 -8.52
CA VAL A 419 21.60 -30.40 -7.79
C VAL A 419 20.66 -31.55 -8.11
N VAL A 420 20.51 -31.91 -9.39
CA VAL A 420 19.63 -32.99 -9.83
C VAL A 420 20.12 -34.35 -9.32
N GLU A 421 21.44 -34.59 -9.32
CA GLU A 421 22.02 -35.83 -8.78
C GLU A 421 21.74 -35.99 -7.28
N ASP A 422 21.91 -34.93 -6.48
CA ASP A 422 21.61 -34.97 -5.05
C ASP A 422 20.10 -35.17 -4.80
N ILE A 423 19.23 -34.46 -5.53
CA ILE A 423 17.77 -34.66 -5.42
C ILE A 423 17.38 -36.11 -5.73
N VAL A 424 17.95 -36.71 -6.79
CA VAL A 424 17.67 -38.10 -7.17
C VAL A 424 18.10 -39.06 -6.05
N GLU A 425 19.30 -38.91 -5.50
CA GLU A 425 19.79 -39.77 -4.41
C GLU A 425 18.87 -39.69 -3.17
N ARG A 426 18.43 -38.48 -2.81
CA ARG A 426 17.57 -38.21 -1.66
C ARG A 426 16.15 -38.74 -1.89
N HIS A 427 15.62 -38.53 -3.08
CA HIS A 427 14.30 -39.03 -3.49
C HIS A 427 14.26 -40.56 -3.52
N GLU A 428 15.30 -41.24 -4.02
CA GLU A 428 15.40 -42.71 -4.01
C GLU A 428 15.42 -43.30 -2.58
N LYS A 429 16.02 -42.58 -1.62
CA LYS A 429 15.96 -42.92 -0.19
C LYS A 429 14.61 -42.60 0.45
N GLY A 430 13.79 -41.77 -0.20
CA GLY A 430 12.49 -41.32 0.27
C GLY A 430 12.53 -40.06 1.15
N GLN A 431 13.65 -39.36 1.23
CA GLN A 431 13.74 -38.11 2.00
C GLN A 431 13.01 -36.98 1.24
N PRO A 432 12.12 -36.20 1.89
CA PRO A 432 11.47 -35.06 1.24
C PRO A 432 12.47 -33.94 0.95
N VAL A 433 12.30 -33.29 -0.21
CA VAL A 433 13.19 -32.23 -0.69
C VAL A 433 12.41 -30.98 -1.09
N LEU A 434 12.80 -29.84 -0.53
CA LEU A 434 12.37 -28.51 -0.97
C LEU A 434 13.52 -27.81 -1.70
N VAL A 435 13.29 -27.38 -2.93
CA VAL A 435 14.28 -26.66 -3.73
C VAL A 435 13.82 -25.21 -3.92
N GLY A 436 14.65 -24.24 -3.52
CA GLY A 436 14.42 -22.82 -3.75
C GLY A 436 15.24 -22.29 -4.91
N THR A 437 14.58 -21.65 -5.88
CA THR A 437 15.22 -21.00 -7.05
C THR A 437 14.83 -19.53 -7.12
N VAL A 438 15.62 -18.66 -7.74
CA VAL A 438 15.34 -17.20 -7.75
C VAL A 438 14.37 -16.70 -8.85
N SER A 439 14.07 -17.53 -9.86
CA SER A 439 13.17 -17.13 -10.96
C SER A 439 12.35 -18.30 -11.50
N VAL A 440 11.19 -17.98 -12.10
CA VAL A 440 10.29 -18.98 -12.70
C VAL A 440 10.98 -19.73 -13.83
N GLU A 441 11.81 -19.03 -14.63
CA GLU A 441 12.61 -19.64 -15.69
C GLU A 441 13.54 -20.73 -15.15
N LYS A 442 14.22 -20.46 -14.03
CA LYS A 442 15.13 -21.41 -13.37
C LYS A 442 14.37 -22.58 -12.74
N SER A 443 13.21 -22.32 -12.14
CA SER A 443 12.32 -23.38 -11.65
C SER A 443 11.92 -24.33 -12.78
N GLU A 444 11.55 -23.80 -13.95
CA GLU A 444 11.18 -24.64 -15.09
C GLU A 444 12.37 -25.36 -15.72
N HIS A 445 13.54 -24.73 -15.77
CA HIS A 445 14.76 -25.39 -16.21
C HIS A 445 15.09 -26.62 -15.36
N LEU A 446 15.02 -26.47 -14.03
CA LEU A 446 15.23 -27.57 -13.09
C LEU A 446 14.15 -28.65 -13.22
N SER A 447 12.87 -28.26 -13.33
CA SER A 447 11.72 -29.13 -13.56
C SER A 447 11.94 -30.02 -14.79
N GLN A 448 12.39 -29.46 -15.91
CA GLN A 448 12.71 -30.22 -17.11
C GLN A 448 13.82 -31.25 -16.89
N LYS A 449 14.89 -30.90 -16.16
CA LYS A 449 15.98 -31.84 -15.83
C LYS A 449 15.50 -32.97 -14.91
N LEU A 450 14.68 -32.66 -13.90
CA LEU A 450 14.08 -33.65 -13.00
C LEU A 450 13.13 -34.62 -13.74
N ARG A 451 12.30 -34.11 -14.67
CA ARG A 451 11.43 -34.95 -15.52
C ARG A 451 12.25 -35.93 -16.36
N LYS A 452 13.37 -35.49 -16.93
CA LYS A 452 14.28 -36.37 -17.70
C LYS A 452 14.86 -37.51 -16.85
N ARG A 453 14.99 -37.32 -15.53
CA ARG A 453 15.47 -38.33 -14.57
C ARG A 453 14.33 -39.13 -13.93
N GLY A 454 13.08 -38.88 -14.29
CA GLY A 454 11.92 -39.63 -13.78
C GLY A 454 11.50 -39.28 -12.35
N VAL A 455 11.95 -38.14 -11.81
CA VAL A 455 11.58 -37.69 -10.46
C VAL A 455 10.25 -36.93 -10.52
N ALA A 456 9.23 -37.44 -9.82
CA ALA A 456 7.96 -36.74 -9.66
C ALA A 456 8.15 -35.53 -8.74
N HIS A 457 7.71 -34.35 -9.19
CA HIS A 457 7.86 -33.10 -8.44
C HIS A 457 6.74 -32.12 -8.76
N THR A 458 6.60 -31.09 -7.91
CA THR A 458 5.66 -29.98 -8.10
C THR A 458 6.40 -28.66 -8.09
N VAL A 459 6.00 -27.72 -8.94
CA VAL A 459 6.61 -26.39 -9.07
C VAL A 459 5.63 -25.33 -8.56
N LEU A 460 6.11 -24.39 -7.74
CA LEU A 460 5.36 -23.28 -7.16
C LEU A 460 5.93 -21.96 -7.69
N ASN A 461 5.09 -21.17 -8.35
CA ASN A 461 5.51 -19.99 -9.11
C ASN A 461 4.99 -18.65 -8.53
N ALA A 462 4.50 -18.63 -7.29
CA ALA A 462 3.91 -17.47 -6.61
C ALA A 462 2.71 -16.83 -7.37
N LYS A 463 1.93 -17.64 -8.11
CA LYS A 463 0.77 -17.14 -8.89
C LYS A 463 -0.58 -17.45 -8.26
N GLN A 464 -0.69 -18.58 -7.56
CA GLN A 464 -1.95 -19.06 -6.99
C GLN A 464 -1.74 -19.51 -5.55
N HIS A 465 -1.75 -18.54 -4.62
CA HIS A 465 -1.40 -18.77 -3.22
C HIS A 465 -2.19 -19.91 -2.55
N ALA A 466 -3.49 -20.02 -2.81
CA ALA A 466 -4.33 -21.07 -2.20
C ALA A 466 -3.94 -22.49 -2.67
N ASP A 467 -3.58 -22.67 -3.93
CA ASP A 467 -3.14 -23.97 -4.44
C ASP A 467 -1.70 -24.28 -4.04
N GLU A 468 -0.85 -23.25 -3.96
CA GLU A 468 0.51 -23.39 -3.47
C GLU A 468 0.54 -23.82 -2.00
N ALA A 469 -0.30 -23.23 -1.14
CA ALA A 469 -0.41 -23.61 0.25
C ALA A 469 -0.76 -25.11 0.41
N LYS A 470 -1.67 -25.63 -0.42
CA LYS A 470 -2.00 -27.07 -0.43
C LYS A 470 -0.79 -27.93 -0.79
N VAL A 471 0.00 -27.53 -1.78
CA VAL A 471 1.21 -28.28 -2.17
C VAL A 471 2.26 -28.23 -1.05
N VAL A 472 2.46 -27.07 -0.43
CA VAL A 472 3.44 -26.87 0.66
C VAL A 472 3.07 -27.72 1.87
N ALA A 473 1.78 -27.78 2.20
CA ALA A 473 1.26 -28.62 3.28
C ALA A 473 1.52 -30.13 3.06
N LEU A 474 1.77 -30.55 1.82
CA LEU A 474 2.09 -31.92 1.43
C LEU A 474 3.59 -32.14 1.13
N ALA A 475 4.41 -31.08 1.15
CA ALA A 475 5.83 -31.16 0.78
C ALA A 475 6.68 -31.97 1.78
N GLY A 476 6.16 -32.22 2.98
CA GLY A 476 6.83 -33.02 4.02
C GLY A 476 6.58 -34.53 3.94
N HIS A 477 5.85 -35.01 2.94
CA HIS A 477 5.61 -36.45 2.73
C HIS A 477 6.86 -37.18 2.24
N LYS A 478 6.94 -38.46 2.57
CA LYS A 478 8.04 -39.33 2.14
C LYS A 478 8.17 -39.32 0.61
N GLY A 479 9.38 -38.97 0.13
CA GLY A 479 9.71 -38.89 -1.30
C GLY A 479 9.13 -37.67 -2.03
N ALA A 480 8.47 -36.73 -1.35
CA ALA A 480 7.99 -35.51 -1.99
C ALA A 480 9.16 -34.63 -2.45
N VAL A 481 9.05 -34.07 -3.66
CA VAL A 481 9.99 -33.09 -4.20
C VAL A 481 9.21 -31.86 -4.65
N THR A 482 9.52 -30.72 -4.04
CA THR A 482 8.84 -29.45 -4.31
C THR A 482 9.87 -28.40 -4.73
N VAL A 483 9.64 -27.75 -5.87
CA VAL A 483 10.45 -26.65 -6.38
C VAL A 483 9.66 -25.35 -6.16
N ALA A 484 10.23 -24.40 -5.43
CA ALA A 484 9.62 -23.12 -5.11
C ALA A 484 10.43 -21.97 -5.75
N THR A 485 9.76 -21.12 -6.52
CA THR A 485 10.33 -19.86 -6.99
C THR A 485 10.33 -18.84 -5.86
N ASN A 486 11.48 -18.20 -5.61
CA ASN A 486 11.75 -17.28 -4.53
C ASN A 486 11.26 -17.82 -3.17
N MET A 487 10.19 -17.23 -2.65
CA MET A 487 9.57 -17.61 -1.39
C MET A 487 8.15 -18.13 -1.59
N ALA A 488 7.82 -18.69 -2.77
CA ALA A 488 6.53 -19.32 -3.01
C ALA A 488 6.18 -20.33 -1.91
N GLY A 489 4.93 -20.32 -1.45
CA GLY A 489 4.53 -21.05 -0.24
C GLY A 489 4.89 -20.37 1.08
N ARG A 490 5.11 -19.04 1.07
CA ARG A 490 5.31 -18.24 2.28
C ARG A 490 4.11 -18.34 3.23
N GLY A 491 4.36 -18.22 4.53
CA GLY A 491 3.32 -18.36 5.56
C GLY A 491 2.74 -19.76 5.77
N THR A 492 3.01 -20.74 4.88
CA THR A 492 2.54 -22.13 5.06
C THR A 492 3.63 -23.01 5.65
N ASP A 493 3.25 -23.82 6.64
CA ASP A 493 4.16 -24.67 7.39
C ASP A 493 4.34 -26.05 6.71
N ILE A 494 5.61 -26.46 6.50
CA ILE A 494 5.96 -27.79 6.01
C ILE A 494 6.17 -28.72 7.21
N MET A 495 5.16 -29.52 7.52
CA MET A 495 5.21 -30.54 8.58
C MET A 495 5.65 -31.88 7.99
N LEU A 496 6.56 -32.59 8.68
CA LEU A 496 6.95 -33.94 8.25
C LEU A 496 5.73 -34.88 8.39
N GLY A 497 5.47 -35.67 7.36
CA GLY A 497 4.26 -36.52 7.27
C GLY A 497 3.00 -35.79 6.79
N GLY A 498 3.07 -34.47 6.52
CA GLY A 498 1.98 -33.66 5.95
C GLY A 498 1.07 -32.99 6.99
N SER A 499 0.21 -32.09 6.52
CA SER A 499 -0.76 -31.39 7.38
C SER A 499 -2.00 -32.23 7.66
N VAL A 500 -2.32 -32.39 8.95
CA VAL A 500 -3.48 -33.16 9.41
C VAL A 500 -4.79 -32.62 8.84
N ASP A 501 -4.99 -31.30 8.88
CA ASP A 501 -6.26 -30.68 8.47
C ASP A 501 -6.48 -30.83 6.96
N PHE A 502 -5.45 -30.56 6.15
CA PHE A 502 -5.53 -30.72 4.69
C PHE A 502 -5.74 -32.19 4.29
N LEU A 503 -5.09 -33.13 4.97
CA LEU A 503 -5.23 -34.55 4.69
C LEU A 503 -6.61 -35.07 5.14
N ALA A 504 -7.16 -34.56 6.25
CA ALA A 504 -8.50 -34.88 6.71
C ALA A 504 -9.57 -34.35 5.74
N ASP A 505 -9.49 -33.08 5.31
CA ASP A 505 -10.39 -32.51 4.30
C ASP A 505 -10.31 -33.30 2.98
N ALA A 506 -9.09 -33.56 2.49
CA ALA A 506 -8.90 -34.32 1.25
C ALA A 506 -9.43 -35.75 1.34
N ASP A 507 -9.37 -36.39 2.51
CA ASP A 507 -9.92 -37.73 2.74
C ASP A 507 -11.45 -37.71 2.77
N LEU A 508 -12.07 -36.75 3.45
CA LEU A 508 -13.54 -36.60 3.47
C LEU A 508 -14.09 -36.27 2.08
N ARG A 509 -13.43 -35.38 1.33
CA ARG A 509 -13.78 -35.08 -0.06
C ARG A 509 -13.71 -36.30 -0.97
N LYS A 510 -12.73 -37.21 -0.76
CA LYS A 510 -12.65 -38.49 -1.50
C LYS A 510 -13.82 -39.41 -1.19
N GLN A 511 -14.43 -39.29 -0.01
CA GLN A 511 -15.65 -40.01 0.36
C GLN A 511 -16.92 -39.35 -0.19
N GLY A 512 -16.78 -38.22 -0.92
CA GLY A 512 -17.90 -37.47 -1.48
C GLY A 512 -18.53 -36.47 -0.51
N LEU A 513 -17.91 -36.25 0.65
CA LEU A 513 -18.36 -35.28 1.64
C LEU A 513 -17.68 -33.93 1.36
N ASP A 514 -18.48 -32.91 1.11
CA ASP A 514 -18.02 -31.55 0.86
C ASP A 514 -18.55 -30.60 1.94
N PRO A 515 -17.72 -29.70 2.49
CA PRO A 515 -18.13 -28.77 3.55
C PRO A 515 -19.22 -27.79 3.12
N VAL A 516 -19.47 -27.63 1.81
CA VAL A 516 -20.51 -26.75 1.25
C VAL A 516 -21.71 -27.56 0.76
N GLU A 517 -21.51 -28.67 0.04
CA GLU A 517 -22.63 -29.47 -0.49
C GLU A 517 -23.24 -30.44 0.55
N SER A 518 -22.48 -30.86 1.56
CA SER A 518 -22.91 -31.79 2.63
C SER A 518 -22.37 -31.39 4.01
N PRO A 519 -22.68 -30.19 4.53
CA PRO A 519 -22.07 -29.63 5.74
C PRO A 519 -22.30 -30.47 6.99
N GLU A 520 -23.54 -30.91 7.25
CA GLU A 520 -23.87 -31.68 8.47
C GLU A 520 -23.15 -33.04 8.52
N GLU A 521 -23.03 -33.71 7.38
CA GLU A 521 -22.34 -35.01 7.27
C GLU A 521 -20.82 -34.85 7.33
N TYR A 522 -20.30 -33.76 6.77
CA TYR A 522 -18.89 -33.40 6.83
C TYR A 522 -18.46 -33.10 8.27
N ASP A 523 -19.20 -32.24 8.98
CA ASP A 523 -18.89 -31.83 10.36
C ASP A 523 -18.98 -33.01 11.34
N ALA A 524 -19.94 -33.92 11.14
CA ALA A 524 -20.05 -35.13 11.95
C ALA A 524 -18.87 -36.11 11.71
N ALA A 525 -18.35 -36.18 10.48
CA ALA A 525 -17.25 -37.07 10.11
C ALA A 525 -15.86 -36.49 10.43
N TRP A 526 -15.75 -35.16 10.54
CA TRP A 526 -14.49 -34.44 10.74
C TRP A 526 -13.66 -34.92 11.94
N PRO A 527 -14.20 -35.04 13.18
CA PRO A 527 -13.40 -35.44 14.33
C PRO A 527 -12.77 -36.83 14.18
N ALA A 528 -13.52 -37.78 13.60
CA ALA A 528 -13.05 -39.15 13.38
C ALA A 528 -11.99 -39.21 12.25
N ALA A 529 -12.17 -38.42 11.19
CA ALA A 529 -11.17 -38.30 10.12
C ALA A 529 -9.86 -37.71 10.65
N VAL A 530 -9.95 -36.61 11.42
CA VAL A 530 -8.79 -35.95 12.04
C VAL A 530 -8.00 -36.91 12.92
N GLU A 531 -8.66 -37.66 13.82
CA GLU A 531 -7.94 -38.59 14.70
C GLU A 531 -7.24 -39.73 13.93
N ARG A 532 -7.87 -40.28 12.89
CA ARG A 532 -7.23 -41.28 12.03
C ARG A 532 -6.03 -40.69 11.27
N ILE A 533 -6.20 -39.51 10.67
CA ILE A 533 -5.15 -38.85 9.90
C ILE A 533 -3.99 -38.42 10.81
N LYS A 534 -4.25 -37.94 12.03
CA LYS A 534 -3.21 -37.67 13.03
C LYS A 534 -2.32 -38.88 13.27
N ALA A 535 -2.92 -40.06 13.45
CA ALA A 535 -2.16 -41.29 13.64
C ALA A 535 -1.32 -41.66 12.41
N GLN A 536 -1.85 -41.46 11.20
CA GLN A 536 -1.11 -41.67 9.95
C GLN A 536 0.07 -40.69 9.81
N VAL A 537 -0.18 -39.40 10.00
CA VAL A 537 0.82 -38.33 9.92
C VAL A 537 1.93 -38.58 10.95
N ALA A 538 1.59 -38.94 12.18
CA ALA A 538 2.58 -39.27 13.22
C ALA A 538 3.47 -40.46 12.81
N ALA A 539 2.89 -41.52 12.24
CA ALA A 539 3.66 -42.67 11.77
C ALA A 539 4.59 -42.32 10.59
N GLU A 540 4.14 -41.47 9.67
CA GLU A 540 4.97 -41.01 8.55
C GLU A 540 6.02 -39.98 9.00
N HIS A 541 5.71 -39.13 9.98
CA HIS A 541 6.65 -38.21 10.62
C HIS A 541 7.87 -38.96 11.15
N ASP A 542 7.66 -40.03 11.93
CA ASP A 542 8.75 -40.85 12.47
C ASP A 542 9.59 -41.49 11.35
N GLN A 543 8.97 -41.94 10.25
CA GLN A 543 9.71 -42.47 9.10
C GLN A 543 10.56 -41.40 8.41
N VAL A 544 10.00 -40.21 8.17
CA VAL A 544 10.72 -39.11 7.53
C VAL A 544 11.85 -38.59 8.43
N LYS A 545 11.63 -38.60 9.74
CA LYS A 545 12.63 -38.28 10.76
C LYS A 545 13.82 -39.23 10.70
N ASP A 546 13.58 -40.54 10.59
CA ASP A 546 14.62 -41.56 10.43
C ASP A 546 15.39 -41.42 9.10
N LEU A 547 14.76 -40.83 8.07
CA LEU A 547 15.39 -40.50 6.78
C LEU A 547 16.20 -39.20 6.81
N GLY A 548 16.29 -38.52 7.96
CA GLY A 548 17.04 -37.27 8.13
C GLY A 548 16.19 -35.99 8.06
N GLY A 549 14.87 -36.11 8.01
CA GLY A 549 13.93 -34.98 7.95
C GLY A 549 13.90 -34.26 6.60
N LEU A 550 13.35 -33.06 6.57
CA LEU A 550 13.26 -32.26 5.33
C LEU A 550 14.66 -31.79 4.87
N TYR A 551 14.98 -32.04 3.61
CA TYR A 551 16.17 -31.49 2.97
C TYR A 551 15.83 -30.23 2.18
N VAL A 552 16.56 -29.14 2.43
CA VAL A 552 16.38 -27.86 1.73
C VAL A 552 17.57 -27.57 0.83
N VAL A 553 17.31 -27.32 -0.45
CA VAL A 553 18.31 -27.01 -1.46
C VAL A 553 18.10 -25.58 -1.97
N GLY A 554 19.05 -24.69 -1.74
CA GLY A 554 19.10 -23.39 -2.43
C GLY A 554 19.89 -23.51 -3.72
N THR A 555 19.32 -23.12 -4.87
CA THR A 555 20.04 -23.21 -6.16
C THR A 555 20.86 -21.97 -6.50
N GLU A 556 20.69 -20.88 -5.72
CA GLU A 556 21.42 -19.61 -5.78
C GLU A 556 21.35 -18.89 -4.42
N ARG A 557 22.15 -17.83 -4.27
CA ARG A 557 22.01 -16.87 -3.16
C ARG A 557 20.99 -15.79 -3.56
N HIS A 558 20.11 -15.44 -2.62
CA HIS A 558 19.25 -14.27 -2.78
C HIS A 558 20.02 -12.97 -2.52
N GLU A 559 19.38 -11.83 -2.80
CA GLU A 559 19.93 -10.49 -2.53
C GLU A 559 20.32 -10.28 -1.07
N SER A 560 19.68 -11.00 -0.14
CA SER A 560 19.99 -10.95 1.28
C SER A 560 20.19 -12.34 1.90
N ARG A 561 21.08 -12.40 2.90
CA ARG A 561 21.29 -13.58 3.76
C ARG A 561 20.04 -13.95 4.53
N ARG A 562 19.20 -12.96 4.82
CA ARG A 562 17.95 -13.13 5.54
C ARG A 562 17.01 -14.07 4.80
N ILE A 563 16.77 -13.80 3.51
CA ILE A 563 15.91 -14.64 2.65
C ILE A 563 16.49 -16.06 2.53
N ASP A 564 17.82 -16.18 2.38
CA ASP A 564 18.47 -17.50 2.37
C ASP A 564 18.23 -18.27 3.68
N ASN A 565 18.30 -17.60 4.83
CA ASN A 565 18.06 -18.21 6.14
C ASN A 565 16.58 -18.56 6.36
N GLN A 566 15.65 -17.82 5.77
CA GLN A 566 14.23 -18.19 5.76
C GLN A 566 14.02 -19.49 4.97
N LEU A 567 14.68 -19.65 3.82
CA LEU A 567 14.65 -20.89 3.04
C LEU A 567 15.19 -22.06 3.88
N ARG A 568 16.38 -21.92 4.49
CA ARG A 568 16.92 -22.94 5.44
C ARG A 568 15.94 -23.24 6.58
N GLY A 569 15.32 -22.20 7.11
CA GLY A 569 14.31 -22.24 8.18
C GLY A 569 13.07 -23.07 7.87
N ARG A 570 12.85 -23.44 6.60
CA ARG A 570 11.78 -24.38 6.23
C ARG A 570 12.03 -25.78 6.79
N SER A 571 13.28 -26.16 7.07
CA SER A 571 13.68 -27.43 7.67
C SER A 571 14.05 -27.32 9.15
N GLY A 572 13.99 -28.45 9.88
CA GLY A 572 14.45 -28.61 11.25
C GLY A 572 13.58 -27.93 12.31
N ARG A 573 12.27 -27.93 12.10
CA ARG A 573 11.27 -27.26 12.94
C ARG A 573 10.97 -28.04 14.21
N GLN A 574 10.66 -27.36 15.31
CA GLN A 574 10.34 -28.00 16.61
C GLN A 574 11.35 -29.11 17.01
N GLY A 575 12.64 -28.88 16.71
CA GLY A 575 13.72 -29.83 17.01
C GLY A 575 13.76 -31.10 16.14
N ASP A 576 13.02 -31.13 15.03
CA ASP A 576 13.15 -32.18 14.04
C ASP A 576 14.54 -32.17 13.38
N PRO A 577 15.06 -33.34 12.96
CA PRO A 577 16.24 -33.39 12.11
C PRO A 577 15.92 -32.74 10.77
N GLY A 578 16.98 -32.31 10.10
CA GLY A 578 16.87 -31.65 8.82
C GLY A 578 18.24 -31.29 8.29
N GLU A 579 18.32 -31.07 7.00
CA GLU A 579 19.55 -30.69 6.33
C GLU A 579 19.27 -29.52 5.39
N SER A 580 20.22 -28.60 5.25
CA SER A 580 20.15 -27.55 4.22
C SER A 580 21.49 -27.40 3.50
N ARG A 581 21.46 -27.09 2.21
CA ARG A 581 22.65 -26.83 1.40
C ARG A 581 22.35 -25.85 0.27
N PHE A 582 23.33 -25.01 -0.07
CA PHE A 582 23.27 -24.14 -1.24
C PHE A 582 24.24 -24.62 -2.31
N TYR A 583 23.76 -24.64 -3.56
CA TYR A 583 24.52 -24.90 -4.77
C TYR A 583 24.61 -23.61 -5.54
N LEU A 584 25.81 -23.14 -5.83
CA LEU A 584 26.08 -21.84 -6.43
C LEU A 584 26.92 -22.01 -7.68
N SER A 585 26.87 -21.05 -8.60
CA SER A 585 27.78 -20.98 -9.75
C SER A 585 28.43 -19.61 -9.87
N LEU A 586 29.61 -19.56 -10.49
CA LEU A 586 30.27 -18.30 -10.84
C LEU A 586 29.50 -17.53 -11.94
N GLU A 587 28.55 -18.18 -12.61
CA GLU A 587 27.67 -17.61 -13.61
C GLU A 587 26.33 -17.15 -13.04
N ASP A 588 26.07 -17.30 -11.73
CA ASP A 588 24.82 -16.86 -11.11
C ASP A 588 24.70 -15.32 -11.17
N GLU A 589 23.47 -14.81 -11.08
CA GLU A 589 23.17 -13.38 -11.22
C GLU A 589 23.91 -12.51 -10.19
N LEU A 590 23.91 -12.93 -8.93
CA LEU A 590 24.67 -12.28 -7.86
C LEU A 590 26.17 -12.21 -8.21
N MET A 591 26.73 -13.23 -8.86
CA MET A 591 28.15 -13.21 -9.25
C MET A 591 28.40 -12.34 -10.48
N ARG A 592 27.45 -12.28 -11.42
CA ARG A 592 27.51 -11.43 -12.62
C ARG A 592 27.41 -9.95 -12.29
N LEU A 593 26.56 -9.55 -11.34
CA LEU A 593 26.43 -8.15 -10.91
C LEU A 593 27.75 -7.63 -10.33
N PHE A 594 28.48 -8.49 -9.62
CA PHE A 594 29.78 -8.17 -9.04
C PHE A 594 30.91 -8.79 -9.88
N LYS A 595 30.95 -8.44 -11.18
CA LYS A 595 32.05 -8.74 -12.12
C LYS A 595 33.38 -8.34 -11.50
N SER A 596 34.00 -9.25 -10.77
CA SER A 596 35.35 -9.07 -10.30
C SER A 596 36.26 -9.72 -11.31
N ASP A 597 37.21 -8.95 -11.86
CA ASP A 597 38.35 -9.44 -12.68
C ASP A 597 39.08 -10.64 -12.02
N TRP A 598 38.82 -10.87 -10.74
CA TRP A 598 39.25 -12.00 -9.95
C TRP A 598 38.53 -13.32 -10.27
N VAL A 599 37.23 -13.34 -10.61
CA VAL A 599 36.53 -14.57 -11.05
C VAL A 599 37.17 -15.09 -12.33
N ASP A 600 37.38 -14.23 -13.32
CA ASP A 600 38.08 -14.57 -14.56
C ASP A 600 39.52 -15.02 -14.31
N ARG A 601 40.25 -14.39 -13.38
CA ARG A 601 41.59 -14.86 -12.98
C ARG A 601 41.56 -16.22 -12.30
N ILE A 602 40.58 -16.52 -11.45
CA ILE A 602 40.44 -17.83 -10.82
C ILE A 602 40.15 -18.90 -11.88
N LEU A 603 39.25 -18.61 -12.82
CA LEU A 603 38.91 -19.49 -13.94
C LEU A 603 40.14 -19.78 -14.82
N GLN A 604 40.94 -18.74 -15.12
CA GLN A 604 42.17 -18.86 -15.90
C GLN A 604 43.31 -19.59 -15.17
N VAL A 605 43.41 -19.42 -13.84
CA VAL A 605 44.52 -19.96 -13.04
C VAL A 605 44.26 -21.38 -12.55
N MET A 606 43.03 -21.74 -12.17
CA MET A 606 42.81 -22.97 -11.40
C MET A 606 42.59 -24.24 -12.23
N ARG A 607 42.36 -24.19 -13.55
CA ARG A 607 42.11 -25.39 -14.41
C ARG A 607 41.19 -26.46 -13.75
N ILE A 608 40.23 -26.03 -12.94
CA ILE A 608 39.31 -26.92 -12.25
C ILE A 608 38.27 -27.39 -13.28
N PRO A 609 38.00 -28.72 -13.38
CA PRO A 609 36.90 -29.25 -14.19
C PRO A 609 35.55 -28.64 -13.79
N ASP A 610 34.60 -28.57 -14.73
CA ASP A 610 33.28 -27.96 -14.49
C ASP A 610 32.49 -28.64 -13.38
N ASP A 611 32.64 -29.96 -13.26
CA ASP A 611 31.90 -30.87 -12.38
C ASP A 611 32.47 -30.97 -10.95
N VAL A 612 33.60 -30.34 -10.67
CA VAL A 612 34.25 -30.40 -9.35
C VAL A 612 33.92 -29.14 -8.53
N PRO A 613 33.33 -29.27 -7.33
CA PRO A 613 33.00 -28.11 -6.50
C PRO A 613 34.27 -27.38 -6.01
N ILE A 614 34.20 -26.05 -6.05
CA ILE A 614 35.27 -25.15 -5.65
C ILE A 614 35.17 -24.88 -4.15
N GLU A 615 35.78 -25.76 -3.36
CA GLU A 615 35.88 -25.58 -1.91
C GLU A 615 37.05 -24.65 -1.54
N ASN A 616 36.83 -23.33 -1.66
CA ASN A 616 37.84 -22.33 -1.30
C ASN A 616 37.25 -21.23 -0.41
N LYS A 617 37.83 -21.05 0.79
CA LYS A 617 37.42 -20.00 1.74
C LYS A 617 37.40 -18.59 1.14
N ARG A 618 38.29 -18.29 0.18
CA ARG A 618 38.28 -16.98 -0.52
C ARG A 618 37.05 -16.80 -1.38
N VAL A 619 36.56 -17.87 -2.01
CA VAL A 619 35.35 -17.84 -2.84
C VAL A 619 34.11 -17.67 -1.98
N THR A 620 33.99 -18.43 -0.89
CA THR A 620 32.90 -18.26 0.08
C THR A 620 32.88 -16.84 0.66
N ASN A 621 34.04 -16.27 1.01
CA ASN A 621 34.12 -14.90 1.52
C ASN A 621 33.79 -13.85 0.45
N ALA A 622 34.13 -14.09 -0.82
CA ALA A 622 33.79 -13.18 -1.91
C ALA A 622 32.27 -13.15 -2.15
N ILE A 623 31.61 -14.31 -2.15
CA ILE A 623 30.15 -14.42 -2.26
C ILE A 623 29.46 -13.69 -1.09
N ALA A 624 29.94 -13.93 0.13
CA ALA A 624 29.46 -13.24 1.32
C ALA A 624 29.59 -11.71 1.22
N ASN A 625 30.70 -11.21 0.68
CA ASN A 625 30.92 -9.78 0.50
C ASN A 625 30.04 -9.19 -0.61
N ALA A 626 29.84 -9.91 -1.72
CA ALA A 626 28.96 -9.49 -2.81
C ALA A 626 27.51 -9.35 -2.30
N GLN A 627 27.01 -10.35 -1.57
CA GLN A 627 25.69 -10.29 -0.95
C GLN A 627 25.57 -9.10 0.02
N GLY A 628 26.57 -8.87 0.88
CA GLY A 628 26.57 -7.71 1.79
C GLY A 628 26.62 -6.35 1.08
N GLN A 629 27.21 -6.27 -0.13
CA GLN A 629 27.17 -5.06 -0.94
C GLN A 629 25.78 -4.80 -1.52
N VAL A 630 25.07 -5.85 -2.00
CA VAL A 630 23.66 -5.74 -2.42
C VAL A 630 22.78 -5.29 -1.27
N GLU A 631 22.91 -5.92 -0.10
CA GLU A 631 22.16 -5.53 1.11
C GLU A 631 22.38 -4.06 1.46
N SER A 632 23.64 -3.59 1.41
CA SER A 632 23.97 -2.19 1.68
C SER A 632 23.40 -1.23 0.63
N GLN A 633 23.41 -1.63 -0.64
CA GLN A 633 22.82 -0.84 -1.73
C GLN A 633 21.29 -0.73 -1.56
N ASN A 634 20.63 -1.86 -1.28
CA ASN A 634 19.19 -1.91 -1.03
C ASN A 634 18.82 -1.04 0.19
N PHE A 635 19.61 -1.11 1.27
CA PHE A 635 19.44 -0.26 2.44
C PHE A 635 19.54 1.24 2.11
N GLU A 636 20.56 1.66 1.36
CA GLU A 636 20.70 3.08 0.99
C GLU A 636 19.58 3.53 0.03
N SER A 637 19.12 2.67 -0.88
CA SER A 637 17.95 2.97 -1.73
C SER A 637 16.70 3.21 -0.90
N ARG A 638 16.36 2.33 0.05
CA ARG A 638 15.20 2.51 0.95
C ARG A 638 15.30 3.77 1.79
N LYS A 639 16.48 3.99 2.36
CA LYS A 639 16.76 5.17 3.17
C LYS A 639 16.60 6.45 2.35
N ASN A 640 16.99 6.45 1.08
CA ASN A 640 16.75 7.60 0.19
C ASN A 640 15.27 7.78 -0.08
N VAL A 641 14.52 6.73 -0.43
CA VAL A 641 13.05 6.79 -0.62
C VAL A 641 12.36 7.39 0.62
N LEU A 642 12.70 6.90 1.82
CA LEU A 642 12.17 7.42 3.08
C LEU A 642 12.53 8.89 3.30
N LYS A 643 13.79 9.30 3.06
CA LYS A 643 14.22 10.69 3.28
C LYS A 643 13.44 11.71 2.45
N TYR A 644 13.16 11.39 1.19
CA TYR A 644 12.35 12.28 0.33
C TYR A 644 10.89 12.25 0.78
N ASP A 645 10.36 11.07 1.13
CA ASP A 645 8.99 10.95 1.61
C ASP A 645 8.78 11.61 2.99
N ASP A 646 9.78 11.68 3.87
CA ASP A 646 9.71 12.39 5.15
C ASP A 646 9.42 13.89 4.96
N VAL A 647 9.87 14.48 3.85
CA VAL A 647 9.56 15.87 3.50
C VAL A 647 8.08 16.00 3.13
N MET A 648 7.61 15.12 2.24
CA MET A 648 6.20 15.06 1.83
C MET A 648 5.28 14.68 2.99
N SER A 649 5.74 13.85 3.92
CA SER A 649 4.95 13.37 5.05
C SER A 649 4.56 14.49 5.99
N ARG A 650 5.47 15.45 6.25
CA ARG A 650 5.16 16.63 7.05
C ARG A 650 4.13 17.53 6.39
N GLN A 651 4.21 17.68 5.07
CA GLN A 651 3.24 18.45 4.30
C GLN A 651 1.88 17.76 4.28
N ARG A 652 1.86 16.44 4.06
CA ARG A 652 0.64 15.61 4.13
C ARG A 652 -0.03 15.66 5.49
N GLU A 653 0.74 15.60 6.58
CA GLU A 653 0.17 15.65 7.93
C GLU A 653 -0.64 16.93 8.17
N VAL A 654 -0.14 18.07 7.69
CA VAL A 654 -0.87 19.34 7.74
C VAL A 654 -2.12 19.29 6.85
N ILE A 655 -1.97 18.93 5.57
CA ILE A 655 -3.07 18.95 4.60
C ILE A 655 -4.17 17.94 4.95
N TYR A 656 -3.80 16.73 5.37
CA TYR A 656 -4.75 15.69 5.76
C TYR A 656 -5.42 16.01 7.10
N GLY A 657 -4.70 16.66 8.02
CA GLY A 657 -5.27 17.21 9.25
C GLY A 657 -6.35 18.25 8.96
N GLU A 658 -6.01 19.28 8.18
CA GLU A 658 -6.97 20.33 7.78
C GLU A 658 -8.17 19.73 7.02
N ARG A 659 -7.91 18.84 6.06
CA ARG A 659 -8.98 18.14 5.33
C ARG A 659 -9.93 17.41 6.27
N ARG A 660 -9.40 16.69 7.25
CA ARG A 660 -10.20 15.91 8.19
C ARG A 660 -11.05 16.79 9.10
N GLU A 661 -10.49 17.89 9.60
CA GLU A 661 -11.25 18.87 10.40
C GLU A 661 -12.44 19.44 9.61
N VAL A 662 -12.24 19.73 8.32
CA VAL A 662 -13.32 20.20 7.42
C VAL A 662 -14.39 19.11 7.22
N LEU A 663 -14.00 17.85 7.03
CA LEU A 663 -14.91 16.72 6.85
C LEU A 663 -15.70 16.35 8.11
N GLU A 664 -15.11 16.53 9.29
CA GLU A 664 -15.76 16.31 10.59
C GLU A 664 -16.75 17.42 10.96
N GLY A 665 -16.90 18.44 10.11
CA GLY A 665 -17.88 19.50 10.27
C GLY A 665 -17.45 20.61 11.22
N ALA A 666 -16.14 20.85 11.38
CA ALA A 666 -15.62 21.94 12.20
C ALA A 666 -16.18 23.30 11.75
N ASP A 667 -16.30 24.22 12.72
CA ASP A 667 -16.63 25.62 12.44
C ASP A 667 -15.40 26.35 11.91
N LEU A 668 -15.41 26.65 10.61
CA LEU A 668 -14.30 27.25 9.90
C LEU A 668 -14.32 28.78 9.91
N GLU A 669 -15.28 29.43 10.59
CA GLU A 669 -15.40 30.90 10.57
C GLU A 669 -14.10 31.58 10.97
N SER A 670 -13.55 31.16 12.12
CA SER A 670 -12.34 31.77 12.67
C SER A 670 -11.13 31.58 11.74
N GLN A 671 -11.05 30.42 11.08
CA GLN A 671 -9.99 30.10 10.14
C GLN A 671 -10.13 30.93 8.86
N VAL A 672 -11.33 31.01 8.29
CA VAL A 672 -11.63 31.77 7.06
C VAL A 672 -11.44 33.27 7.28
N ARG A 673 -11.85 33.81 8.44
CA ARG A 673 -11.55 35.20 8.82
C ARG A 673 -10.05 35.44 8.94
N GLY A 674 -9.30 34.47 9.48
CA GLY A 674 -7.84 34.50 9.48
C GLY A 674 -7.25 34.51 8.08
N PHE A 675 -7.79 33.71 7.14
CA PHE A 675 -7.37 33.72 5.74
C PHE A 675 -7.59 35.09 5.10
N LEU A 676 -8.74 35.71 5.37
CA LEU A 676 -9.05 37.06 4.89
C LEU A 676 -8.04 38.09 5.40
N ASP A 677 -7.74 38.06 6.69
CA ASP A 677 -6.77 38.97 7.32
C ASP A 677 -5.36 38.78 6.75
N ASP A 678 -4.93 37.52 6.58
CA ASP A 678 -3.63 37.17 6.01
C ASP A 678 -3.50 37.63 4.56
N VAL A 679 -4.51 37.36 3.72
CA VAL A 679 -4.51 37.73 2.29
C VAL A 679 -4.46 39.26 2.15
N VAL A 680 -5.27 40.01 2.90
CA VAL A 680 -5.23 41.48 2.88
C VAL A 680 -3.86 42.00 3.32
N ALA A 681 -3.28 41.43 4.38
CA ALA A 681 -1.97 41.82 4.86
C ALA A 681 -0.86 41.54 3.83
N GLU A 682 -0.92 40.42 3.11
CA GLU A 682 0.04 40.03 2.06
C GLU A 682 -0.05 40.94 0.83
N TYR A 683 -1.27 41.26 0.39
CA TYR A 683 -1.50 42.21 -0.71
C TYR A 683 -0.98 43.61 -0.39
N VAL A 684 -1.27 44.11 0.81
CA VAL A 684 -0.73 45.40 1.27
C VAL A 684 0.79 45.30 1.38
N ALA A 685 1.34 44.22 1.93
CA ALA A 685 2.78 44.03 2.07
C ALA A 685 3.53 44.11 0.73
N THR A 686 2.97 43.47 -0.30
CA THR A 686 3.59 43.34 -1.62
C THR A 686 3.56 44.66 -2.39
N THR A 687 2.50 45.45 -2.23
CA THR A 687 2.30 46.73 -2.95
C THR A 687 2.86 47.95 -2.22
N THR A 688 3.37 47.78 -0.98
CA THR A 688 3.89 48.86 -0.12
C THR A 688 5.36 48.64 0.30
N GLN A 689 6.20 48.09 -0.59
CA GLN A 689 7.62 47.80 -0.29
C GLN A 689 8.48 49.07 -0.16
N ASP A 690 8.18 50.11 -0.92
CA ASP A 690 8.96 51.35 -1.01
C ASP A 690 8.36 52.51 -0.19
N LEU A 691 8.72 53.76 -0.51
CA LEU A 691 8.19 54.96 0.16
C LEU A 691 6.69 55.15 -0.15
N PRO A 692 5.89 55.79 0.73
CA PRO A 692 4.46 55.99 0.52
C PRO A 692 4.05 56.66 -0.80
N GLU A 693 4.96 57.44 -1.39
CA GLU A 693 4.78 58.09 -2.70
C GLU A 693 4.89 57.11 -3.87
N GLU A 694 5.62 56.00 -3.69
CA GLU A 694 5.92 54.96 -4.68
C GLU A 694 5.02 53.73 -4.51
N TRP A 695 4.10 53.73 -3.56
CA TRP A 695 3.16 52.62 -3.35
C TRP A 695 2.21 52.44 -4.54
N GLU A 696 2.06 51.19 -4.98
CA GLU A 696 1.19 50.80 -6.09
C GLU A 696 -0.26 50.62 -5.63
N LEU A 697 -0.88 51.70 -5.13
CA LEU A 697 -2.23 51.67 -4.56
C LEU A 697 -3.32 51.30 -5.57
N ASP A 698 -3.16 51.67 -6.84
CA ASP A 698 -4.09 51.29 -7.92
C ASP A 698 -4.12 49.76 -8.12
N ALA A 699 -2.93 49.14 -8.13
CA ALA A 699 -2.80 47.68 -8.21
C ALA A 699 -3.38 46.99 -6.97
N LEU A 700 -3.14 47.55 -5.77
CA LEU A 700 -3.71 47.04 -4.52
C LEU A 700 -5.25 47.05 -4.54
N TRP A 701 -5.86 48.18 -4.89
CA TRP A 701 -7.33 48.30 -4.93
C TRP A 701 -7.96 47.45 -6.03
N SER A 702 -7.30 47.32 -7.18
CA SER A 702 -7.74 46.44 -8.26
C SER A 702 -7.74 44.98 -7.84
N ALA A 703 -6.64 44.50 -7.25
CA ALA A 703 -6.53 43.11 -6.80
C ALA A 703 -7.49 42.77 -5.65
N LEU A 704 -7.57 43.61 -4.62
CA LEU A 704 -8.53 43.41 -3.53
C LEU A 704 -9.99 43.49 -4.00
N GLY A 705 -10.28 44.36 -4.98
CA GLY A 705 -11.61 44.49 -5.56
C GLY A 705 -12.08 43.27 -6.37
N GLN A 706 -11.15 42.42 -6.82
CA GLN A 706 -11.48 41.12 -7.42
C GLN A 706 -11.80 40.06 -6.37
N LEU A 707 -11.20 40.16 -5.17
CA LEU A 707 -11.39 39.20 -4.09
C LEU A 707 -12.67 39.45 -3.30
N TYR A 708 -12.97 40.70 -2.94
CA TYR A 708 -14.15 41.04 -2.14
C TYR A 708 -14.70 42.44 -2.49
N PRO A 709 -15.99 42.73 -2.17
CA PRO A 709 -16.59 44.02 -2.48
C PRO A 709 -16.12 45.12 -1.52
N LEU A 710 -15.07 45.85 -1.93
CA LEU A 710 -14.52 47.01 -1.24
C LEU A 710 -15.58 48.10 -0.99
N SER A 711 -15.62 48.65 0.22
CA SER A 711 -16.57 49.73 0.55
C SER A 711 -16.05 51.15 0.29
N VAL A 712 -14.72 51.31 0.16
CA VAL A 712 -14.06 52.62 -0.01
C VAL A 712 -13.20 52.62 -1.28
N SER A 713 -13.36 53.65 -2.12
CA SER A 713 -12.49 53.85 -3.28
C SER A 713 -11.11 54.37 -2.88
N GLU A 714 -10.07 54.02 -3.64
CA GLU A 714 -8.69 54.50 -3.42
C GLU A 714 -8.64 56.02 -3.20
N THR A 715 -9.27 56.78 -4.10
CA THR A 715 -9.34 58.24 -4.05
C THR A 715 -9.93 58.76 -2.75
N THR A 716 -11.02 58.14 -2.28
CA THR A 716 -11.70 58.53 -1.03
C THR A 716 -10.82 58.21 0.18
N TYR A 717 -10.14 57.06 0.16
CA TYR A 717 -9.28 56.63 1.25
C TYR A 717 -8.04 57.52 1.40
N VAL A 718 -7.38 57.86 0.29
CA VAL A 718 -6.20 58.73 0.26
C VAL A 718 -6.55 60.15 0.73
N GLU A 719 -7.71 60.68 0.33
CA GLU A 719 -8.18 62.00 0.77
C GLU A 719 -8.47 62.05 2.28
N GLN A 720 -9.06 61.00 2.85
CA GLN A 720 -9.37 60.90 4.28
C GLN A 720 -8.11 60.88 5.16
N HIS A 721 -6.99 60.42 4.62
CA HIS A 721 -5.72 60.30 5.34
C HIS A 721 -4.73 61.44 5.04
N GLY A 722 -5.19 62.53 4.40
CA GLY A 722 -4.37 63.72 4.18
C GLY A 722 -3.39 63.61 3.01
N GLY A 723 -3.64 62.72 2.05
CA GLY A 723 -2.78 62.46 0.89
C GLY A 723 -1.85 61.26 1.07
N ARG A 724 -1.12 60.89 0.01
CA ARG A 724 -0.25 59.69 0.00
C ARG A 724 0.82 59.70 1.10
N GLU A 725 1.37 60.87 1.43
CA GLU A 725 2.38 61.04 2.50
C GLU A 725 1.85 60.77 3.92
N GLY A 726 0.53 60.82 4.13
CA GLY A 726 -0.11 60.58 5.42
C GLY A 726 -0.46 59.11 5.68
N LEU A 727 -0.24 58.23 4.71
CA LEU A 727 -0.56 56.82 4.82
C LEU A 727 0.53 56.06 5.60
N SER A 728 0.10 55.20 6.52
CA SER A 728 0.98 54.20 7.13
C SER A 728 0.52 52.81 6.74
N ARG A 729 1.48 51.91 6.54
CA ARG A 729 1.21 50.52 6.16
C ARG A 729 0.38 49.81 7.23
N GLU A 730 0.73 50.02 8.50
CA GLU A 730 0.03 49.45 9.65
C GLU A 730 -1.46 49.87 9.67
N LYS A 731 -1.73 51.15 9.41
CA LYS A 731 -3.11 51.65 9.39
C LYS A 731 -3.87 51.16 8.15
N LEU A 732 -3.20 51.09 7.01
CA LEU A 732 -3.76 50.56 5.77
C LEU A 732 -4.17 49.08 5.91
N VAL A 733 -3.33 48.26 6.55
CA VAL A 733 -3.68 46.86 6.87
C VAL A 733 -4.90 46.82 7.81
N GLU A 734 -4.88 47.56 8.92
CA GLU A 734 -5.97 47.56 9.90
C GLU A 734 -7.31 47.97 9.28
N ASP A 735 -7.32 49.04 8.48
CA ASP A 735 -8.54 49.58 7.89
C ASP A 735 -9.10 48.69 6.77
N LEU A 736 -8.23 48.11 5.93
CA LEU A 736 -8.66 47.17 4.88
C LEU A 736 -9.10 45.82 5.45
N GLN A 737 -8.46 45.33 6.53
CA GLN A 737 -8.94 44.14 7.24
C GLN A 737 -10.32 44.40 7.85
N ALA A 738 -10.52 45.55 8.51
CA ALA A 738 -11.82 45.91 9.05
C ALA A 738 -12.92 45.99 7.97
N ASP A 739 -12.59 46.53 6.79
CA ASP A 739 -13.53 46.56 5.65
C ASP A 739 -13.88 45.15 5.15
N ALA A 740 -12.85 44.30 4.99
CA ALA A 740 -13.01 42.92 4.55
C ALA A 740 -13.86 42.09 5.55
N GLN A 741 -13.59 42.21 6.85
CA GLN A 741 -14.38 41.55 7.90
C GLN A 741 -15.85 42.02 7.86
N ALA A 742 -16.09 43.31 7.68
CA ALA A 742 -17.44 43.84 7.53
C ALA A 742 -18.11 43.36 6.23
N ALA A 743 -17.36 43.16 5.14
CA ALA A 743 -17.88 42.57 3.91
C ALA A 743 -18.30 41.11 4.12
N TYR A 744 -17.49 40.34 4.85
CA TYR A 744 -17.81 38.97 5.22
C TYR A 744 -19.06 38.88 6.10
N ASP A 745 -19.24 39.79 7.06
CA ASP A 745 -20.46 39.86 7.87
C ASP A 745 -21.70 40.15 7.01
N ARG A 746 -21.59 41.09 6.06
CA ARG A 746 -22.67 41.39 5.11
C ARG A 746 -23.00 40.17 4.25
N ARG A 747 -21.98 39.45 3.79
CA ARG A 747 -22.14 38.23 3.00
C ARG A 747 -22.86 37.14 3.79
N THR A 748 -22.41 36.89 5.03
CA THR A 748 -23.03 35.93 5.95
C THR A 748 -24.50 36.28 6.20
N ALA A 749 -24.82 37.55 6.41
CA ALA A 749 -26.20 38.01 6.58
C ALA A 749 -27.07 37.86 5.31
N GLN A 750 -26.48 37.88 4.11
CA GLN A 750 -27.21 37.69 2.84
C GLN A 750 -27.55 36.22 2.57
N VAL A 751 -26.62 35.29 2.84
CA VAL A 751 -26.80 33.86 2.55
C VAL A 751 -27.38 33.07 3.73
N GLY A 752 -27.24 33.58 4.96
CA GLY A 752 -27.60 32.91 6.20
C GLY A 752 -26.42 32.17 6.83
N GLU A 753 -26.37 32.12 8.16
CA GLU A 753 -25.22 31.59 8.94
C GLU A 753 -24.96 30.10 8.65
N GLU A 754 -26.01 29.27 8.66
CA GLU A 754 -25.90 27.83 8.41
C GLU A 754 -25.41 27.52 6.98
N VAL A 755 -25.94 28.25 5.99
CA VAL A 755 -25.53 28.14 4.59
C VAL A 755 -24.10 28.64 4.39
N MET A 756 -23.70 29.69 5.11
CA MET A 756 -22.33 30.22 5.05
C MET A 756 -21.32 29.21 5.60
N ARG A 757 -21.60 28.55 6.72
CA ARG A 757 -20.75 27.49 7.28
C ARG A 757 -20.55 26.32 6.32
N GLU A 758 -21.62 25.89 5.65
CA GLU A 758 -21.54 24.82 4.65
C GLU A 758 -20.79 25.27 3.40
N LEU A 759 -20.97 26.53 2.95
CA LEU A 759 -20.23 27.10 1.84
C LEU A 759 -18.73 27.16 2.14
N GLU A 760 -18.33 27.58 3.34
CA GLU A 760 -16.94 27.60 3.80
C GLU A 760 -16.29 26.22 3.70
N ARG A 761 -16.95 25.19 4.24
CA ARG A 761 -16.43 23.81 4.17
C ARG A 761 -16.22 23.35 2.73
N ARG A 762 -17.22 23.53 1.86
CA ARG A 762 -17.14 23.10 0.46
C ARG A 762 -16.07 23.84 -0.33
N VAL A 763 -15.99 25.16 -0.15
CA VAL A 763 -14.99 25.99 -0.84
C VAL A 763 -13.58 25.60 -0.38
N VAL A 764 -13.33 25.57 0.93
CA VAL A 764 -12.00 25.23 1.47
C VAL A 764 -11.58 23.84 1.03
N LEU A 765 -12.46 22.83 1.16
CA LEU A 765 -12.17 21.45 0.75
C LEU A 765 -11.83 21.34 -0.74
N SER A 766 -12.64 21.99 -1.60
CA SER A 766 -12.45 21.95 -3.06
C SER A 766 -11.16 22.64 -3.50
N VAL A 767 -10.83 23.79 -2.90
CA VAL A 767 -9.60 24.55 -3.22
C VAL A 767 -8.38 23.78 -2.73
N LEU A 768 -8.42 23.28 -1.49
CA LEU A 768 -7.34 22.47 -0.90
C LEU A 768 -7.04 21.24 -1.76
N ASP A 769 -8.06 20.49 -2.19
CA ASP A 769 -7.85 19.29 -3.02
C ASP A 769 -7.25 19.59 -4.38
N ARG A 770 -7.67 20.68 -5.02
CA ARG A 770 -7.10 21.06 -6.31
C ARG A 770 -5.64 21.51 -6.15
N LYS A 771 -5.37 22.42 -5.23
CA LYS A 771 -4.00 22.92 -4.97
C LYS A 771 -3.04 21.85 -4.50
N TRP A 772 -3.51 20.94 -3.66
CA TRP A 772 -2.70 19.81 -3.20
C TRP A 772 -2.32 18.87 -4.35
N ARG A 773 -3.25 18.56 -5.25
CA ARG A 773 -2.94 17.73 -6.45
C ARG A 773 -1.95 18.42 -7.38
N GLU A 774 -2.13 19.73 -7.65
CA GLU A 774 -1.18 20.54 -8.41
C GLU A 774 0.22 20.48 -7.75
N HIS A 775 0.29 20.62 -6.43
CA HIS A 775 1.55 20.55 -5.69
C HIS A 775 2.20 19.16 -5.74
N LEU A 776 1.43 18.08 -5.63
CA LEU A 776 1.97 16.71 -5.78
C LEU A 776 2.61 16.49 -7.15
N TYR A 777 1.97 17.00 -8.21
CA TYR A 777 2.50 16.96 -9.57
C TYR A 777 3.83 17.69 -9.65
N GLU A 778 3.91 18.93 -9.17
CA GLU A 778 5.15 19.71 -9.16
C GLU A 778 6.26 19.09 -8.29
N MET A 779 5.89 18.45 -7.16
CA MET A 779 6.83 17.77 -6.28
C MET A 779 7.44 16.51 -6.90
N ASP A 780 6.69 15.80 -7.74
CA ASP A 780 7.22 14.67 -8.52
C ASP A 780 8.28 15.15 -9.51
N TYR A 781 8.05 16.27 -10.23
CA TYR A 781 9.06 16.88 -11.11
C TYR A 781 10.29 17.34 -10.36
N LEU A 782 10.09 18.02 -9.23
CA LEU A 782 11.19 18.48 -8.40
C LEU A 782 12.08 17.30 -8.00
N ARG A 783 11.47 16.17 -7.59
CA ARG A 783 12.19 14.96 -7.21
C ARG A 783 13.00 14.36 -8.36
N GLU A 784 12.47 14.31 -9.58
CA GLU A 784 13.20 13.80 -10.74
C GLU A 784 14.37 14.72 -11.14
N GLY A 785 14.16 16.04 -11.10
CA GLY A 785 15.15 17.03 -11.53
C GLY A 785 16.28 17.31 -10.53
N ILE A 786 16.05 17.09 -9.22
CA ILE A 786 16.98 17.53 -8.17
C ILE A 786 18.34 16.85 -8.22
N TYR A 787 18.42 15.62 -8.76
CA TYR A 787 19.67 14.87 -8.87
C TYR A 787 20.70 15.54 -9.79
N LEU A 788 20.27 16.36 -10.74
CA LEU A 788 21.17 17.15 -11.60
C LEU A 788 21.92 18.25 -10.82
N ARG A 789 21.44 18.62 -9.62
CA ARG A 789 22.12 19.59 -8.76
C ARG A 789 23.28 19.00 -7.96
N ALA A 790 23.34 17.68 -7.81
CA ALA A 790 24.47 16.97 -7.20
C ALA A 790 25.80 17.29 -7.90
N TYR A 791 25.77 17.61 -9.20
CA TYR A 791 26.93 18.05 -9.98
C TYR A 791 27.56 19.36 -9.46
N SER A 792 26.81 20.18 -8.72
CA SER A 792 27.27 21.44 -8.12
C SER A 792 27.75 21.31 -6.67
N GLN A 793 28.04 20.08 -6.20
CA GLN A 793 28.48 19.79 -4.82
C GLN A 793 27.49 20.25 -3.72
N ARG A 794 26.22 20.44 -4.06
CA ARG A 794 25.15 20.66 -3.08
C ARG A 794 24.45 19.34 -2.78
N ASP A 795 24.00 19.17 -1.54
CA ASP A 795 23.21 17.99 -1.15
C ASP A 795 21.81 18.10 -1.79
N PRO A 796 21.42 17.18 -2.68
CA PRO A 796 20.12 17.23 -3.35
C PRO A 796 18.95 17.21 -2.38
N LEU A 797 19.06 16.51 -1.24
CA LEU A 797 17.97 16.43 -0.28
C LEU A 797 17.71 17.77 0.40
N VAL A 798 18.76 18.53 0.71
CA VAL A 798 18.63 19.86 1.34
C VAL A 798 18.01 20.85 0.37
N GLU A 799 18.39 20.81 -0.91
CA GLU A 799 17.77 21.66 -1.94
C GLU A 799 16.30 21.25 -2.18
N TYR A 800 16.00 19.95 -2.22
CA TYR A 800 14.62 19.44 -2.30
C TYR A 800 13.76 19.90 -1.11
N GLN A 801 14.29 19.83 0.11
CA GLN A 801 13.60 20.31 1.32
C GLN A 801 13.30 21.80 1.25
N ARG A 802 14.27 22.60 0.80
CA ARG A 802 14.10 24.04 0.69
C ARG A 802 13.07 24.42 -0.38
N GLU A 803 13.26 23.94 -1.60
CA GLU A 803 12.35 24.26 -2.71
C GLU A 803 10.95 23.69 -2.49
N GLY A 804 10.87 22.46 -1.97
CA GLY A 804 9.59 21.85 -1.61
C GLY A 804 8.85 22.60 -0.49
N PHE A 805 9.57 23.22 0.45
CA PHE A 805 8.97 24.07 1.47
C PHE A 805 8.51 25.43 0.92
N ASP A 806 9.31 26.04 0.05
CA ASP A 806 8.95 27.29 -0.62
C ASP A 806 7.68 27.09 -1.49
N MET A 807 7.61 25.99 -2.25
CA MET A 807 6.43 25.59 -3.04
C MET A 807 5.22 25.30 -2.16
N PHE A 808 5.41 24.59 -1.04
CA PHE A 808 4.33 24.33 -0.08
C PHE A 808 3.77 25.63 0.53
N THR A 809 4.64 26.57 0.89
CA THR A 809 4.21 27.88 1.42
C THR A 809 3.43 28.66 0.37
N ALA A 810 3.90 28.69 -0.88
CA ALA A 810 3.20 29.31 -1.99
C ALA A 810 1.83 28.66 -2.25
N MET A 811 1.76 27.32 -2.19
CA MET A 811 0.50 26.58 -2.29
C MET A 811 -0.46 26.97 -1.18
N MET A 812 0.00 27.03 0.08
CA MET A 812 -0.85 27.41 1.22
C MET A 812 -1.38 28.84 1.08
N ASN A 813 -0.56 29.81 0.65
CA ASN A 813 -1.02 31.17 0.38
C ASN A 813 -2.06 31.20 -0.75
N GLY A 814 -1.82 30.43 -1.82
CA GLY A 814 -2.78 30.28 -2.92
C GLY A 814 -4.11 29.66 -2.48
N ILE A 815 -4.10 28.72 -1.53
CA ILE A 815 -5.33 28.15 -0.95
C ILE A 815 -6.13 29.24 -0.23
N LYS A 816 -5.47 30.05 0.62
CA LYS A 816 -6.13 31.14 1.37
C LYS A 816 -6.77 32.15 0.43
N GLU A 817 -6.02 32.59 -0.57
CA GLU A 817 -6.47 33.60 -1.53
C GLU A 817 -7.68 33.12 -2.35
N GLU A 818 -7.57 31.93 -2.95
CA GLU A 818 -8.65 31.39 -3.78
C GLU A 818 -9.89 31.05 -2.94
N ALA A 819 -9.72 30.53 -1.73
CA ALA A 819 -10.85 30.27 -0.83
C ALA A 819 -11.62 31.57 -0.51
N VAL A 820 -10.92 32.66 -0.17
CA VAL A 820 -11.52 33.97 0.05
C VAL A 820 -12.25 34.46 -1.21
N GLY A 821 -11.61 34.38 -2.37
CA GLY A 821 -12.19 34.83 -3.64
C GLY A 821 -13.47 34.07 -4.00
N PHE A 822 -13.49 32.73 -3.83
CA PHE A 822 -14.69 31.93 -4.07
C PHE A 822 -15.81 32.25 -3.08
N LEU A 823 -15.52 32.48 -1.80
CA LEU A 823 -16.53 32.77 -0.78
C LEU A 823 -17.35 34.02 -1.08
N PHE A 824 -16.70 35.08 -1.59
CA PHE A 824 -17.38 36.33 -1.93
C PHE A 824 -18.09 36.29 -3.29
N ASN A 825 -17.49 35.65 -4.29
CA ASN A 825 -17.93 35.78 -5.67
C ASN A 825 -18.91 34.70 -6.14
N LEU A 826 -19.00 33.59 -5.41
CA LEU A 826 -19.80 32.45 -5.87
C LEU A 826 -21.31 32.68 -5.69
N GLU A 827 -22.11 32.46 -6.73
CA GLU A 827 -23.56 32.60 -6.65
C GLU A 827 -24.19 31.37 -5.95
N VAL A 828 -24.85 31.59 -4.81
CA VAL A 828 -25.49 30.54 -4.01
C VAL A 828 -26.99 30.54 -4.28
N THR A 829 -27.53 29.40 -4.74
CA THR A 829 -28.98 29.16 -4.79
C THR A 829 -29.37 28.15 -3.71
N VAL A 830 -30.34 28.52 -2.87
CA VAL A 830 -30.93 27.64 -1.85
C VAL A 830 -32.20 27.01 -2.44
N GLU A 831 -32.23 25.69 -2.61
CA GLU A 831 -33.47 24.96 -2.87
C GLU A 831 -34.12 24.62 -1.52
N GLU A 832 -35.25 25.26 -1.19
CA GLU A 832 -36.12 24.79 -0.10
C GLU A 832 -36.90 23.58 -0.62
N GLU A 833 -36.71 22.40 -0.04
CA GLU A 833 -37.61 21.27 -0.30
C GLU A 833 -39.03 21.67 0.12
N PRO A 834 -40.05 21.49 -0.75
CA PRO A 834 -41.43 21.74 -0.35
C PRO A 834 -41.78 20.73 0.75
N GLY A 835 -41.95 21.23 1.98
CA GLY A 835 -42.44 20.42 3.09
C GLY A 835 -43.72 19.70 2.68
N ASP A 836 -43.78 18.41 2.96
CA ASP A 836 -44.99 17.59 2.81
C ASP A 836 -46.13 18.18 3.65
N ASP A 837 -46.93 19.06 3.04
CA ASP A 837 -48.28 19.38 3.48
C ASP A 837 -49.15 18.14 3.26
N VAL A 838 -49.10 17.21 4.21
CA VAL A 838 -50.08 16.11 4.29
C VAL A 838 -51.42 16.71 4.74
N GLU A 839 -52.21 17.18 3.78
CA GLU A 839 -53.65 17.40 4.00
C GLU A 839 -54.30 16.06 4.35
N GLY A 840 -54.90 16.01 5.54
CA GLY A 840 -55.43 14.79 6.12
C GLY A 840 -56.61 14.18 5.36
N GLU A 841 -56.52 12.87 5.12
CA GLU A 841 -57.68 12.00 5.00
C GLU A 841 -57.65 10.92 6.09
N VAL A 842 -58.74 10.88 6.85
CA VAL A 842 -58.95 10.02 8.00
C VAL A 842 -59.42 8.64 7.50
N VAL A 843 -58.70 7.57 7.84
CA VAL A 843 -59.27 6.21 7.85
C VAL A 843 -58.72 5.37 9.00
N GLU A 844 -59.63 4.72 9.72
CA GLU A 844 -59.46 4.08 11.02
C GLU A 844 -58.56 2.83 11.06
N ALA A 845 -57.73 2.78 12.09
CA ALA A 845 -57.19 1.68 12.91
C ALA A 845 -57.40 0.20 12.51
N VAL A 846 -56.32 -0.60 12.59
CA VAL A 846 -56.17 -1.75 13.53
C VAL A 846 -54.67 -1.99 13.83
N GLU A 847 -54.30 -2.02 15.12
CA GLU A 847 -52.97 -2.37 15.67
C GLU A 847 -52.97 -3.83 16.20
N PRO A 848 -51.82 -4.51 16.47
CA PRO A 848 -51.08 -4.22 17.71
C PRO A 848 -49.54 -4.33 17.67
N MET A 849 -48.92 -3.34 18.34
CA MET A 849 -47.77 -3.40 19.26
C MET A 849 -46.50 -4.19 18.86
N ARG A 850 -45.48 -3.44 18.44
CA ARG A 850 -44.09 -3.56 18.94
C ARG A 850 -43.62 -2.18 19.38
N GLN A 851 -43.12 -2.09 20.62
CA GLN A 851 -42.59 -0.85 21.19
C GLN A 851 -41.36 -0.38 20.39
N PRO A 852 -41.25 0.92 20.03
CA PRO A 852 -39.99 1.50 19.61
C PRO A 852 -39.15 1.86 20.84
N VAL A 853 -37.90 1.44 20.81
CA VAL A 853 -36.80 1.90 21.66
C VAL A 853 -36.47 3.35 21.27
N PRO A 854 -36.17 4.27 22.19
CA PRO A 854 -35.80 5.63 21.82
C PRO A 854 -34.40 5.64 21.21
N THR A 855 -34.29 5.93 19.92
CA THR A 855 -33.02 6.14 19.22
C THR A 855 -32.94 7.58 18.74
N ALA A 856 -31.79 8.18 19.05
CA ALA A 856 -31.13 9.32 18.40
C ALA A 856 -31.94 10.61 18.20
N GLU A 857 -31.40 11.71 18.75
CA GLU A 857 -31.74 13.07 18.32
C GLU A 857 -31.72 13.15 16.79
N GLU A 858 -32.78 13.72 16.24
CA GLU A 858 -32.97 14.00 14.82
C GLU A 858 -31.74 14.73 14.27
N ALA A 859 -30.93 14.03 13.46
CA ALA A 859 -29.96 14.67 12.60
C ALA A 859 -30.75 15.53 11.61
N ARG A 860 -30.72 16.85 11.81
CA ARG A 860 -31.23 17.81 10.82
C ARG A 860 -30.39 17.64 9.56
N GLU A 861 -31.03 17.26 8.45
CA GLU A 861 -30.37 17.22 7.15
C GLU A 861 -29.86 18.63 6.81
N ALA A 862 -28.56 18.75 6.53
CA ALA A 862 -27.93 20.02 6.18
C ALA A 862 -28.51 20.57 4.84
N PRO A 863 -28.64 21.90 4.69
CA PRO A 863 -29.21 22.50 3.48
C PRO A 863 -28.40 22.11 2.23
N GLN A 864 -29.08 21.62 1.18
CA GLN A 864 -28.43 21.26 -0.09
C GLN A 864 -28.08 22.51 -0.90
N ILE A 865 -26.80 22.92 -0.85
CA ILE A 865 -26.28 24.03 -1.65
C ILE A 865 -25.98 23.56 -3.07
N ARG A 866 -26.50 24.27 -4.09
CA ARG A 866 -26.03 24.18 -5.49
C ARG A 866 -25.35 25.47 -5.90
N ALA A 867 -24.15 25.33 -6.45
CA ALA A 867 -23.24 26.42 -6.78
C ALA A 867 -22.47 26.06 -8.06
N ARG A 868 -22.55 26.92 -9.08
CA ARG A 868 -21.86 26.71 -10.36
C ARG A 868 -20.35 26.87 -10.13
N GLY A 869 -19.58 25.79 -10.29
CA GLY A 869 -18.14 25.73 -9.99
C GLY A 869 -17.76 25.03 -8.68
N LEU A 870 -18.73 24.64 -7.85
CA LEU A 870 -18.57 23.75 -6.68
C LEU A 870 -19.35 22.45 -6.86
N GLU A 871 -19.50 21.98 -8.10
CA GLU A 871 -20.08 20.66 -8.36
C GLU A 871 -19.20 19.60 -7.69
N ALA A 872 -19.82 18.59 -7.06
CA ALA A 872 -19.07 17.50 -6.46
C ALA A 872 -18.12 16.94 -7.53
N PRO A 873 -16.79 16.91 -7.28
CA PRO A 873 -15.85 16.42 -8.27
C PRO A 873 -16.29 15.01 -8.68
N SER A 874 -16.43 14.77 -9.99
CA SER A 874 -16.73 13.43 -10.46
C SER A 874 -15.64 12.50 -9.94
N ARG A 875 -16.04 11.42 -9.24
CA ARG A 875 -15.08 10.42 -8.75
C ARG A 875 -14.19 10.04 -9.93
N PRO A 876 -12.85 10.21 -9.84
CA PRO A 876 -11.97 9.93 -10.95
C PRO A 876 -12.19 8.49 -11.40
N GLN A 877 -12.67 8.34 -12.63
CA GLN A 877 -12.84 7.03 -13.26
C GLN A 877 -11.46 6.58 -13.74
N LYS A 878 -11.15 5.28 -13.57
CA LYS A 878 -9.85 4.67 -13.95
C LYS A 878 -8.65 5.12 -13.09
N LEU A 879 -8.71 4.85 -11.79
CA LEU A 879 -7.54 4.97 -10.92
C LEU A 879 -6.56 3.82 -11.16
N THR A 880 -5.27 4.14 -11.21
CA THR A 880 -4.18 3.17 -11.26
C THR A 880 -3.52 3.11 -9.89
N TYR A 881 -3.32 1.88 -9.40
CA TYR A 881 -2.70 1.62 -8.10
C TYR A 881 -1.31 1.01 -8.33
N ALA A 882 -0.29 1.62 -7.76
CA ALA A 882 1.07 1.10 -7.79
C ALA A 882 1.57 0.86 -6.36
N GLY A 883 2.08 -0.35 -6.10
CA GLY A 883 2.62 -0.77 -4.81
C GLY A 883 3.45 -2.04 -4.95
N PRO A 884 4.11 -2.48 -3.86
CA PRO A 884 4.89 -3.72 -3.86
C PRO A 884 4.01 -4.94 -4.23
N GLN A 885 4.44 -5.80 -5.16
CA GLN A 885 3.81 -7.09 -5.46
C GLN A 885 4.83 -8.23 -5.34
N GLU A 886 4.46 -9.34 -4.69
CA GLU A 886 5.30 -10.54 -4.64
C GLU A 886 5.42 -11.17 -6.05
N GLY A 887 6.65 -11.33 -6.55
CA GLY A 887 6.96 -12.31 -7.61
C GLY A 887 6.90 -11.85 -9.06
N VAL A 888 6.69 -10.57 -9.36
CA VAL A 888 6.78 -10.04 -10.73
C VAL A 888 8.06 -9.21 -10.87
N ALA A 889 9.02 -9.68 -11.68
CA ALA A 889 10.13 -8.83 -12.13
C ALA A 889 9.55 -7.62 -12.86
N GLU A 890 10.08 -6.42 -12.59
CA GLU A 890 9.71 -5.14 -13.23
C GLU A 890 9.48 -5.30 -14.73
N PHE A 891 8.22 -5.50 -15.11
CA PHE A 891 7.69 -5.32 -16.44
C PHE A 891 6.35 -4.61 -16.27
N GLY A 892 6.13 -3.63 -17.15
CA GLY A 892 5.20 -2.53 -17.00
C GLY A 892 3.81 -2.91 -16.50
N SER A 893 3.18 -1.93 -15.86
CA SER A 893 1.78 -1.94 -15.41
C SER A 893 0.87 -2.67 -16.40
N ASP A 894 0.51 -3.92 -16.08
CA ASP A 894 -0.65 -4.55 -16.69
C ASP A 894 -1.86 -3.76 -16.19
N GLU A 895 -2.50 -3.02 -17.09
CA GLU A 895 -3.79 -2.38 -16.87
C GLU A 895 -4.77 -3.46 -16.42
N VAL A 896 -5.10 -3.48 -15.12
CA VAL A 896 -6.29 -4.19 -14.65
C VAL A 896 -7.48 -3.35 -15.07
N ASP A 897 -7.93 -3.61 -16.29
CA ASP A 897 -9.13 -3.04 -16.89
C ASP A 897 -10.34 -3.57 -16.09
N VAL A 898 -10.70 -2.90 -14.99
CA VAL A 898 -12.00 -3.10 -14.33
C VAL A 898 -13.05 -2.53 -15.26
N ARG A 899 -13.40 -3.30 -16.29
CA ARG A 899 -14.61 -3.08 -17.05
C ARG A 899 -15.77 -3.29 -16.10
N SER A 900 -16.27 -2.21 -15.53
CA SER A 900 -17.70 -2.14 -15.25
C SER A 900 -18.38 -2.28 -16.60
N GLU A 901 -18.75 -3.52 -16.97
CA GLU A 901 -19.74 -3.72 -18.02
C GLU A 901 -20.96 -2.89 -17.59
N GLN A 902 -21.19 -1.79 -18.31
CA GLN A 902 -22.51 -1.15 -18.32
C GLN A 902 -23.47 -2.24 -18.77
N ALA A 903 -24.15 -2.86 -17.81
CA ALA A 903 -25.33 -3.64 -18.11
C ALA A 903 -26.29 -2.69 -18.81
N ASP A 904 -26.62 -2.99 -20.06
CA ASP A 904 -27.74 -2.35 -20.77
C ASP A 904 -28.93 -2.37 -19.80
N ALA A 905 -29.42 -1.19 -19.41
CA ALA A 905 -30.50 -1.03 -18.45
C ALA A 905 -31.83 -1.68 -18.92
N ASP A 906 -31.87 -2.16 -20.16
CA ASP A 906 -33.01 -2.82 -20.81
C ASP A 906 -32.85 -4.34 -21.01
N ASP A 907 -31.78 -5.00 -20.49
CA ASP A 907 -31.68 -6.47 -20.54
C ASP A 907 -32.35 -7.14 -19.32
N PRO A 908 -33.51 -7.82 -19.48
CA PRO A 908 -34.19 -8.53 -18.40
C PRO A 908 -33.42 -9.75 -17.86
N TYR A 909 -32.24 -10.07 -18.42
CA TYR A 909 -31.36 -11.14 -17.98
C TYR A 909 -30.04 -10.67 -17.34
N ALA A 910 -29.80 -9.36 -17.24
CA ALA A 910 -28.62 -8.80 -16.58
C ALA A 910 -28.61 -9.11 -15.07
N GLY A 911 -27.46 -9.49 -14.52
CA GLY A 911 -27.28 -9.74 -13.08
C GLY A 911 -27.88 -11.04 -12.52
N ILE A 912 -28.42 -11.92 -13.37
CA ILE A 912 -29.06 -13.17 -12.90
C ILE A 912 -28.03 -14.24 -12.61
N GLY A 913 -27.95 -14.65 -11.34
CA GLY A 913 -27.08 -15.74 -10.91
C GLY A 913 -27.34 -17.04 -11.68
N ARG A 914 -26.28 -17.75 -12.10
CA ARG A 914 -26.37 -18.96 -12.95
C ARG A 914 -27.32 -20.04 -12.42
N ASN A 915 -27.55 -20.09 -11.12
CA ASN A 915 -28.41 -21.07 -10.44
C ASN A 915 -29.83 -20.57 -10.12
N ALA A 916 -30.15 -19.29 -10.36
CA ALA A 916 -31.49 -18.72 -10.16
C ALA A 916 -32.48 -19.22 -11.23
N GLU A 917 -33.78 -19.12 -10.94
CA GLU A 917 -34.82 -19.42 -11.94
C GLU A 917 -34.77 -18.43 -13.11
N CYS A 918 -34.97 -18.93 -14.32
CA CYS A 918 -34.88 -18.10 -15.52
C CYS A 918 -36.13 -17.22 -15.68
N PRO A 919 -35.99 -15.89 -15.88
CA PRO A 919 -37.11 -14.94 -15.97
C PRO A 919 -38.10 -15.18 -17.11
N CYS A 920 -37.72 -16.01 -18.09
CA CYS A 920 -38.59 -16.36 -19.21
C CYS A 920 -39.81 -17.20 -18.79
N GLY A 921 -39.98 -17.53 -17.51
CA GLY A 921 -41.10 -18.31 -16.99
C GLY A 921 -41.01 -19.81 -17.32
N SER A 922 -39.84 -20.30 -17.75
CA SER A 922 -39.67 -21.71 -18.15
C SER A 922 -39.63 -22.72 -16.99
N GLY A 923 -39.58 -22.25 -15.73
CA GLY A 923 -39.41 -23.10 -14.54
C GLY A 923 -38.04 -23.81 -14.47
N LYS A 924 -37.06 -23.41 -15.29
CA LYS A 924 -35.70 -23.96 -15.31
C LYS A 924 -34.70 -22.95 -14.78
N LYS A 925 -33.60 -23.44 -14.17
CA LYS A 925 -32.45 -22.59 -13.77
C LYS A 925 -31.84 -21.89 -15.00
N TYR A 926 -31.35 -20.67 -14.84
CA TYR A 926 -30.80 -19.84 -15.93
C TYR A 926 -29.73 -20.59 -16.76
N LYS A 927 -28.79 -21.28 -16.11
CA LYS A 927 -27.76 -22.11 -16.79
C LYS A 927 -28.29 -23.28 -17.64
N LYS A 928 -29.56 -23.67 -17.47
CA LYS A 928 -30.24 -24.73 -18.23
C LYS A 928 -31.31 -24.17 -19.18
N CYS A 929 -31.36 -22.85 -19.32
CA CYS A 929 -32.30 -22.14 -20.19
C CYS A 929 -31.53 -21.08 -21.01
N HIS A 930 -31.75 -19.79 -20.76
CA HIS A 930 -31.12 -18.72 -21.55
C HIS A 930 -29.59 -18.66 -21.38
N GLY A 931 -29.06 -19.00 -20.20
CA GLY A 931 -27.63 -19.13 -19.93
C GLY A 931 -27.02 -20.49 -20.29
N ALA A 932 -27.70 -21.32 -21.09
CA ALA A 932 -27.12 -22.58 -21.58
C ALA A 932 -26.09 -22.33 -22.70
N PRO A 933 -25.03 -23.15 -22.83
CA PRO A 933 -24.09 -23.04 -23.95
C PRO A 933 -24.82 -23.20 -25.30
N GLY A 934 -24.81 -22.16 -26.13
CA GLY A 934 -25.55 -22.10 -27.40
C GLY A 934 -27.02 -21.63 -27.29
N GLY A 935 -27.44 -21.13 -26.13
CA GLY A 935 -28.74 -20.48 -25.92
C GLY A 935 -28.79 -19.02 -26.41
N PRO A 936 -29.98 -18.38 -26.42
CA PRO A 936 -30.19 -17.05 -27.02
C PRO A 936 -29.34 -15.92 -26.41
N THR A 937 -28.91 -16.06 -25.15
CA THR A 937 -28.05 -15.10 -24.44
C THR A 937 -26.68 -15.69 -24.05
N GLY A 938 -26.35 -16.92 -24.48
CA GLY A 938 -25.15 -17.63 -24.06
C GLY A 938 -23.94 -17.36 -24.96
N LEU A 939 -22.92 -16.66 -24.42
CA LEU A 939 -21.59 -16.53 -25.01
C LEU A 939 -21.05 -17.89 -25.50
N THR A 940 -20.85 -18.00 -26.82
CA THR A 940 -20.25 -19.16 -27.46
C THR A 940 -18.78 -19.31 -27.05
N ALA A 941 -18.44 -20.46 -26.48
CA ALA A 941 -17.06 -20.82 -26.20
C ALA A 941 -16.28 -21.19 -27.47
N ARG A 942 -15.12 -20.53 -27.63
CA ARG A 942 -13.86 -20.87 -28.35
C ARG A 942 -13.73 -20.63 -29.87
N ALA A 943 -12.72 -19.82 -30.23
CA ALA A 943 -11.67 -20.20 -31.21
C ALA A 943 -10.41 -19.31 -31.10
N ASN A 944 -9.25 -19.97 -30.94
CA ASN A 944 -7.85 -19.58 -31.20
C ASN A 944 -7.05 -18.80 -30.13
N GLY A 945 -5.92 -19.42 -29.74
CA GLY A 945 -4.71 -18.76 -29.24
C GLY A 945 -4.24 -19.23 -27.89
#